data_AF-A0A2A9PK77-F1
#
_entry.id   AF-A0A2A9PK77-F1
#
_cell.length_a   1.000
_cell.length_b   1.000
_cell.length_c   1.000
_cell.angle_alpha   90.00
_cell.angle_beta   90.00
_cell.angle_gamma   90.00
#
_symmetry.space_group_name_H-M   'P 1'
#
loop_
_entity.id
_entity.type
_entity.pdbx_description
1 polymer ?
#
loop_
_entity_poly.entity_id
_entity_poly.type
_entity_poly.pdbx_seq_one_letter_code
_entity_poly.pdbx_strand_id
1 'polypeptide(L)'
;MPWWKRRSSGLEAGSLHEVGRLTLPTSPTYHHSQHLRPEEDRPRYLVRLERSSYCVPSSAVQRFAAAGFPLSIACSPPNRGDARLLGHWLRPARRVGLLAILGQTSERRRRPGACPFGEQNKWPLLDPHPRPASSTPSGPGSAAVMAPGILHGSPPLDSPLVDVERQLAPVDEAKEMDAVADLTMLRSFPEPPVECQVCVVGAGPAGLMLAAVLSRCGIRVEVIDDRADQTPVGRADGLQPKTIETLRQLRMADTLLQRGVRVFDISFWRSTANEPLHRLGREVHYPPVIDVLDPYILLVHQGIVESLFIDDMRKRGREVRRNTAFESYDHVAGKSGQIQVNCRTNVNHDKRTILTQYLVGCDGAHSKVRKSMPDVEAVGMSQAAIWGVLDGELITDFPDIWSKTLVYSEEHGSILIIPRERNMTRFYIELKACATTDRRQLGQTFVMQQARKIMAPFSVDWRYIEWFGRYQVGQRVASRFSDAKARVFLSGDASHTHSPKAAQGMNTSMHDSWNLAWKLNLAVRGLAKPVLLESYDEERRKIALDLVNFDYEHANQIAGGDAVALAKNFKANVRFISGIGAEYDGSAINHGDASDAPSPVGGDARPGCLLPPAKVTRYIDSNPVDVQLDIPMLGQFRVFLLMWDVQQAAPFLTTFCRAVAGDGSLMSQLSAAASASYAAQPPVGSPEDVYIRPERYTAVSHLFTFALITTMAKAEMEISDLPALLQDSRWTLYLDDVPEKDTRGQLCTDKWLGSLEPGEVAIVNVRPDGYIGSVGRWDSSVDDAGEQAARWLDEYYDGFMRVPEKET
;
A
#
# COMPACT_ATOMS: atom_id res chain seq x y z
N MET A 1 25.69 21.68 27.07
CA MET A 1 26.03 22.85 27.92
C MET A 1 25.16 24.02 27.49
N PRO A 2 24.55 24.80 28.40
CA PRO A 2 23.64 25.89 28.03
C PRO A 2 24.22 27.31 28.24
N TRP A 3 23.91 28.22 27.31
CA TRP A 3 23.96 29.68 27.49
C TRP A 3 22.55 30.21 27.12
N TRP A 4 21.75 30.76 28.03
CA TRP A 4 21.79 32.09 28.67
C TRP A 4 21.38 33.29 27.77
N LYS A 5 20.14 33.78 28.04
CA LYS A 5 19.78 35.17 28.42
C LYS A 5 19.81 36.26 27.30
N ARG A 6 19.09 37.40 27.40
CA ARG A 6 18.35 38.05 28.51
C ARG A 6 17.39 39.17 28.03
N ARG A 7 16.29 39.44 28.78
CA ARG A 7 15.68 40.78 29.10
C ARG A 7 15.17 41.67 27.93
N SER A 8 14.30 42.68 28.11
CA SER A 8 13.20 42.99 29.07
C SER A 8 12.62 44.39 28.77
N SER A 9 11.48 44.74 29.39
CA SER A 9 10.83 46.08 29.45
C SER A 9 10.07 46.51 28.18
N GLY A 10 9.00 47.30 28.27
CA GLY A 10 8.42 47.98 29.45
C GLY A 10 6.89 48.15 29.35
N LEU A 11 6.27 48.65 30.43
CA LEU A 11 4.83 48.94 30.49
C LEU A 11 4.49 50.22 29.71
N GLU A 12 3.27 50.31 29.20
CA GLU A 12 2.43 51.48 29.48
C GLU A 12 0.94 51.10 29.49
N ALA A 13 0.14 51.87 30.22
CA ALA A 13 -1.29 51.62 30.42
C ALA A 13 -2.09 52.90 30.15
N GLY A 14 -3.24 52.77 29.50
CA GLY A 14 -4.16 53.88 29.21
C GLY A 14 -5.60 53.40 29.21
N SER A 15 -6.36 53.82 30.23
CA SER A 15 -7.79 53.52 30.40
C SER A 15 -8.68 54.53 29.68
N LEU A 16 -9.96 54.19 29.47
CA LEU A 16 -11.15 54.90 30.01
C LEU A 16 -12.47 54.38 29.37
N HIS A 17 -13.49 54.21 30.22
CA HIS A 17 -14.96 54.44 30.07
C HIS A 17 -15.71 54.17 28.72
N GLU A 18 -17.00 53.77 28.67
CA GLU A 18 -18.03 53.50 29.70
C GLU A 18 -19.25 52.68 29.17
N VAL A 19 -19.93 52.00 30.10
CA VAL A 19 -21.41 51.78 30.24
C VAL A 19 -22.30 51.42 29.04
N GLY A 20 -23.11 50.36 29.22
CA GLY A 20 -24.35 50.12 28.47
C GLY A 20 -25.02 48.75 28.77
N ARG A 21 -25.91 48.68 29.77
CA ARG A 21 -26.70 47.48 30.13
C ARG A 21 -28.21 47.78 30.12
N LEU A 22 -29.03 46.72 30.05
CA LEU A 22 -30.52 46.68 30.11
C LEU A 22 -31.19 47.01 28.74
N THR A 23 -32.31 46.41 28.29
CA THR A 23 -33.23 45.43 28.92
C THR A 23 -34.00 44.61 27.85
N LEU A 24 -34.60 43.46 28.23
CA LEU A 24 -35.62 42.73 27.45
C LEU A 24 -36.93 43.53 27.33
N PRO A 25 -37.85 43.19 26.39
CA PRO A 25 -39.02 42.41 26.84
C PRO A 25 -39.68 41.43 25.81
N THR A 26 -40.25 40.35 26.38
CA THR A 26 -41.53 39.65 26.05
C THR A 26 -41.91 39.18 24.63
N SER A 27 -42.32 37.91 24.58
CA SER A 27 -43.14 37.26 23.53
C SER A 27 -44.61 37.71 23.52
N PRO A 28 -45.38 37.32 22.49
CA PRO A 28 -46.78 36.90 22.65
C PRO A 28 -47.06 35.50 22.06
N THR A 29 -48.25 34.97 22.33
CA THR A 29 -48.69 33.58 22.06
C THR A 29 -50.04 33.50 21.32
N TYR A 30 -50.36 32.30 20.80
CA TYR A 30 -51.68 31.80 20.35
C TYR A 30 -52.31 32.32 19.05
N HIS A 31 -52.67 31.39 18.14
CA HIS A 31 -54.05 30.85 18.11
C HIS A 31 -54.21 29.52 17.35
N HIS A 32 -55.18 28.70 17.79
CA HIS A 32 -55.69 27.47 17.16
C HIS A 32 -56.87 27.75 16.22
N SER A 33 -57.08 26.87 15.23
CA SER A 33 -58.42 26.30 14.89
C SER A 33 -58.30 25.04 14.01
N GLN A 34 -59.36 24.20 13.98
CA GLN A 34 -59.39 22.85 13.37
C GLN A 34 -60.50 22.68 12.32
N HIS A 35 -60.43 21.58 11.56
CA HIS A 35 -61.50 20.90 10.80
C HIS A 35 -62.08 21.63 9.57
N LEU A 36 -62.16 21.01 8.38
CA LEU A 36 -63.06 19.88 8.06
C LEU A 36 -62.58 19.03 6.85
N ARG A 37 -63.02 17.77 6.82
CA ARG A 37 -63.15 16.87 5.64
C ARG A 37 -64.63 16.89 5.19
N PRO A 38 -65.03 16.47 3.96
CA PRO A 38 -64.58 15.24 3.26
C PRO A 38 -64.50 15.39 1.70
N GLU A 39 -64.47 14.37 0.81
CA GLU A 39 -64.59 12.90 0.94
C GLU A 39 -63.75 12.07 -0.09
N GLU A 40 -64.37 11.59 -1.18
CA GLU A 40 -63.94 10.63 -2.23
C GLU A 40 -63.32 11.33 -3.47
N ASP A 41 -62.53 10.68 -4.36
CA ASP A 41 -62.68 9.33 -4.92
C ASP A 41 -61.34 8.71 -5.43
N ARG A 42 -61.34 7.41 -5.79
CA ARG A 42 -60.17 6.67 -6.35
C ARG A 42 -60.42 6.22 -7.80
N PRO A 43 -59.35 5.90 -8.55
CA PRO A 43 -59.17 4.46 -8.83
C PRO A 43 -57.72 3.97 -8.66
N ARG A 44 -57.58 2.66 -8.40
CA ARG A 44 -56.31 1.92 -8.38
C ARG A 44 -56.10 1.19 -9.70
N TYR A 45 -54.86 1.15 -10.20
CA TYR A 45 -54.42 0.06 -11.08
C TYR A 45 -53.35 -0.79 -10.40
N LEU A 46 -53.49 -2.11 -10.56
CA LEU A 46 -52.64 -3.16 -10.03
C LEU A 46 -51.74 -3.67 -11.17
N VAL A 47 -50.42 -3.71 -10.96
CA VAL A 47 -49.52 -4.57 -11.75
C VAL A 47 -48.63 -5.36 -10.78
N ARG A 48 -48.35 -6.59 -11.20
CA ARG A 48 -47.91 -7.73 -10.42
C ARG A 48 -46.40 -7.92 -10.58
N LEU A 49 -45.65 -7.94 -9.49
CA LEU A 49 -44.22 -8.28 -9.53
C LEU A 49 -44.04 -9.80 -9.50
N GLU A 50 -43.71 -10.39 -10.64
CA GLU A 50 -43.18 -11.75 -10.72
C GLU A 50 -41.66 -11.74 -10.44
N ARG A 51 -41.19 -12.73 -9.68
CA ARG A 51 -39.76 -12.99 -9.47
C ARG A 51 -39.38 -14.30 -10.17
N SER A 52 -38.49 -14.22 -11.16
CA SER A 52 -37.75 -15.36 -11.71
C SER A 52 -36.32 -15.34 -11.11
N SER A 53 -35.92 -16.33 -10.33
CA SER A 53 -35.41 -17.66 -10.73
C SER A 53 -33.87 -17.69 -10.78
N TYR A 54 -33.26 -18.04 -9.65
CA TYR A 54 -31.88 -18.55 -9.60
C TYR A 54 -31.87 -20.05 -9.95
N CYS A 55 -30.88 -20.51 -10.71
CA CYS A 55 -30.68 -21.92 -11.05
C CYS A 55 -29.45 -22.51 -10.33
N VAL A 56 -29.67 -23.44 -9.40
CA VAL A 56 -28.70 -24.44 -8.93
C VAL A 56 -29.47 -25.75 -8.70
N PRO A 57 -29.01 -26.92 -9.17
CA PRO A 57 -29.83 -28.15 -9.17
C PRO A 57 -29.92 -28.85 -7.80
N SER A 58 -30.95 -29.67 -7.63
CA SER A 58 -31.34 -30.34 -6.39
C SER A 58 -31.33 -31.87 -6.49
N SER A 59 -30.84 -32.53 -5.43
CA SER A 59 -31.16 -33.92 -5.03
C SER A 59 -30.63 -34.12 -3.58
N ALA A 60 -31.30 -34.77 -2.62
CA ALA A 60 -32.64 -35.36 -2.60
C ALA A 60 -33.21 -35.46 -1.14
N VAL A 61 -34.49 -35.10 -0.97
CA VAL A 61 -35.59 -35.95 -0.43
C VAL A 61 -35.57 -36.46 1.06
N GLN A 62 -36.47 -35.86 1.87
CA GLN A 62 -37.43 -36.43 2.87
C GLN A 62 -37.21 -36.53 4.41
N ARG A 63 -38.20 -35.92 5.12
CA ARG A 63 -38.92 -36.30 6.37
C ARG A 63 -38.19 -36.35 7.74
N PHE A 64 -38.61 -35.49 8.68
CA PHE A 64 -39.74 -35.75 9.61
C PHE A 64 -40.16 -34.44 10.34
N ALA A 65 -41.24 -34.46 11.14
CA ALA A 65 -41.86 -33.26 11.70
C ALA A 65 -42.25 -33.36 13.20
N ALA A 66 -42.58 -32.19 13.78
CA ALA A 66 -43.47 -31.93 14.93
C ALA A 66 -42.94 -32.00 16.39
N ALA A 67 -42.76 -30.82 17.00
CA ALA A 67 -43.29 -30.35 18.31
C ALA A 67 -42.70 -28.95 18.64
N GLY A 68 -43.37 -27.98 19.30
CA GLY A 68 -44.78 -27.92 19.72
C GLY A 68 -45.09 -26.94 20.88
N PHE A 69 -45.06 -25.61 20.64
CA PHE A 69 -45.74 -24.54 21.44
C PHE A 69 -45.21 -24.24 22.90
N PRO A 70 -45.65 -23.17 23.62
CA PRO A 70 -45.47 -21.73 23.28
C PRO A 70 -45.30 -20.73 24.49
N LEU A 71 -45.44 -19.42 24.20
CA LEU A 71 -45.71 -18.23 25.06
C LEU A 71 -44.52 -17.58 25.82
N SER A 72 -44.54 -16.28 26.21
CA SER A 72 -45.06 -15.00 25.64
C SER A 72 -44.78 -13.85 26.65
N ILE A 73 -44.95 -12.58 26.24
CA ILE A 73 -45.05 -11.34 27.08
C ILE A 73 -43.75 -10.83 27.74
N ALA A 74 -43.48 -9.52 27.97
CA ALA A 74 -43.63 -8.28 27.19
C ALA A 74 -42.93 -7.10 27.94
N CYS A 75 -42.43 -6.12 27.18
CA CYS A 75 -42.30 -4.68 27.46
C CYS A 75 -42.03 -4.10 28.89
N SER A 76 -40.81 -3.52 29.02
CA SER A 76 -40.57 -2.08 29.32
C SER A 76 -40.49 -1.54 30.78
N PRO A 77 -39.74 -0.42 31.01
CA PRO A 77 -39.18 -0.03 32.32
C PRO A 77 -39.94 1.13 33.00
N PRO A 78 -39.45 1.67 34.15
CA PRO A 78 -38.72 2.96 34.05
C PRO A 78 -37.64 3.28 35.14
N ASN A 79 -36.96 4.41 34.88
CA ASN A 79 -36.54 5.48 35.81
C ASN A 79 -35.07 5.71 36.22
N ARG A 80 -34.76 7.02 36.29
CA ARG A 80 -33.50 7.69 36.64
C ARG A 80 -33.32 7.83 38.16
N GLY A 81 -32.09 7.99 38.63
CA GLY A 81 -31.76 8.41 39.99
C GLY A 81 -30.27 8.79 40.10
N ASP A 82 -29.97 9.92 40.74
CA ASP A 82 -28.70 10.65 40.59
C ASP A 82 -27.67 10.42 41.72
N ALA A 83 -26.42 10.76 41.39
CA ALA A 83 -25.38 11.34 42.27
C ALA A 83 -24.84 10.65 43.56
N ARG A 84 -23.55 10.26 43.45
CA ARG A 84 -22.37 10.71 44.26
C ARG A 84 -22.10 10.22 45.71
N LEU A 85 -20.77 10.20 45.98
CA LEU A 85 -20.01 10.29 47.27
C LEU A 85 -19.64 9.00 48.04
N LEU A 86 -18.40 8.55 47.79
CA LEU A 86 -17.27 8.40 48.74
C LEU A 86 -17.52 7.93 50.20
N GLY A 87 -16.80 6.88 50.61
CA GLY A 87 -16.56 6.57 52.03
C GLY A 87 -15.91 5.21 52.30
N HIS A 88 -14.57 5.16 52.46
CA HIS A 88 -13.86 3.96 52.97
C HIS A 88 -14.13 3.73 54.48
N TRP A 89 -14.22 2.46 54.92
CA TRP A 89 -13.19 1.78 55.76
C TRP A 89 -13.74 0.56 56.57
N LEU A 90 -12.83 -0.40 56.82
CA LEU A 90 -12.76 -1.35 57.96
C LEU A 90 -13.82 -2.49 58.16
N ARG A 91 -13.34 -3.71 57.87
CA ARG A 91 -13.52 -4.96 58.66
C ARG A 91 -12.99 -4.76 60.13
N PRO A 92 -13.17 -5.66 61.15
CA PRO A 92 -13.39 -7.13 61.05
C PRO A 92 -14.17 -7.88 62.18
N ALA A 93 -14.58 -9.14 61.92
CA ALA A 93 -14.50 -10.34 62.80
C ALA A 93 -15.11 -11.55 62.05
N ARG A 94 -14.50 -12.73 61.86
CA ARG A 94 -13.93 -13.77 62.77
C ARG A 94 -14.95 -14.61 63.57
N ARG A 95 -15.27 -15.81 63.03
CA ARG A 95 -15.18 -17.18 63.63
C ARG A 95 -16.26 -18.11 63.01
N VAL A 96 -16.15 -19.44 62.90
CA VAL A 96 -15.10 -20.49 62.88
C VAL A 96 -15.85 -21.84 62.79
N GLY A 97 -15.28 -22.86 62.13
CA GLY A 97 -15.64 -24.28 62.32
C GLY A 97 -16.38 -24.94 61.14
N LEU A 98 -16.20 -26.24 60.85
CA LEU A 98 -15.14 -27.18 61.25
C LEU A 98 -15.04 -28.35 60.22
N LEU A 99 -14.00 -29.16 60.35
CA LEU A 99 -13.53 -30.29 59.54
C LEU A 99 -14.57 -31.29 58.96
N ALA A 100 -14.26 -31.68 57.71
CA ALA A 100 -14.20 -33.03 57.10
C ALA A 100 -14.41 -34.31 57.96
N ILE A 101 -14.87 -35.39 57.30
CA ILE A 101 -14.11 -36.66 57.09
C ILE A 101 -14.76 -37.57 56.02
N LEU A 102 -13.97 -38.52 55.50
CA LEU A 102 -14.16 -39.39 54.33
C LEU A 102 -15.02 -40.65 54.55
N GLY A 103 -15.47 -41.24 53.42
CA GLY A 103 -15.14 -42.66 53.12
C GLY A 103 -16.27 -43.60 52.70
N GLN A 104 -16.07 -44.31 51.56
CA GLN A 104 -16.62 -45.62 51.11
C GLN A 104 -16.71 -45.66 49.55
N THR A 105 -16.53 -46.76 48.80
CA THR A 105 -15.70 -47.99 48.94
C THR A 105 -15.53 -48.63 47.53
N SER A 106 -14.67 -49.63 47.39
CA SER A 106 -14.26 -50.25 46.12
C SER A 106 -14.95 -51.58 45.76
N GLU A 107 -14.90 -51.95 44.47
CA GLU A 107 -14.73 -53.29 43.87
C GLU A 107 -14.46 -53.10 42.35
N ARG A 108 -13.96 -54.03 41.51
CA ARG A 108 -13.47 -55.42 41.69
C ARG A 108 -12.17 -55.65 40.85
N ARG A 109 -11.97 -56.84 40.25
CA ARG A 109 -10.86 -57.21 39.34
C ARG A 109 -11.24 -58.36 38.38
N ARG A 110 -10.56 -58.47 37.22
CA ARG A 110 -10.04 -59.66 36.46
C ARG A 110 -9.65 -59.17 35.02
N ARG A 111 -8.41 -59.16 34.48
CA ARG A 111 -7.32 -60.17 34.19
C ARG A 111 -7.70 -61.26 33.16
N PRO A 112 -6.76 -61.84 32.35
CA PRO A 112 -5.57 -61.25 31.65
C PRO A 112 -5.21 -61.88 30.24
N GLY A 113 -4.15 -61.39 29.56
CA GLY A 113 -3.43 -62.06 28.43
C GLY A 113 -3.77 -61.55 27.00
N ALA A 114 -2.90 -61.58 25.97
CA ALA A 114 -1.47 -61.94 25.84
C ALA A 114 -0.84 -61.30 24.57
N CYS A 115 0.51 -61.26 24.46
CA CYS A 115 1.30 -60.97 23.23
C CYS A 115 1.56 -62.29 22.43
N PRO A 116 2.20 -62.34 21.21
CA PRO A 116 3.10 -61.38 20.54
C PRO A 116 2.97 -61.29 18.98
N PHE A 117 4.09 -60.99 18.27
CA PHE A 117 4.33 -60.75 16.82
C PHE A 117 3.95 -59.35 16.28
N GLY A 118 4.67 -58.74 15.33
CA GLY A 118 5.93 -59.11 14.65
C GLY A 118 5.93 -58.73 13.16
N GLU A 119 7.06 -58.24 12.62
CA GLU A 119 7.33 -58.00 11.17
C GLU A 119 6.54 -56.87 10.46
N GLN A 120 6.92 -56.35 9.28
CA GLN A 120 8.21 -55.92 8.69
C GLN A 120 7.89 -55.17 7.35
N ASN A 121 8.63 -54.10 6.99
CA ASN A 121 8.80 -53.59 5.59
C ASN A 121 7.52 -53.06 4.84
N LYS A 122 7.55 -52.33 3.71
CA LYS A 122 8.50 -51.36 3.06
C LYS A 122 7.76 -50.61 1.91
N TRP A 123 8.15 -49.36 1.61
CA TRP A 123 8.01 -48.63 0.30
C TRP A 123 6.59 -48.26 -0.20
N PRO A 124 6.44 -47.37 -1.22
CA PRO A 124 7.42 -46.46 -1.88
C PRO A 124 7.13 -44.95 -1.75
N LEU A 125 8.15 -44.15 -2.10
CA LEU A 125 8.01 -42.77 -2.61
C LEU A 125 7.49 -42.78 -4.06
N LEU A 126 6.71 -41.77 -4.46
CA LEU A 126 6.38 -41.47 -5.86
C LEU A 126 6.30 -39.95 -6.09
N ASP A 127 6.95 -39.49 -7.15
CA ASP A 127 7.00 -38.10 -7.66
C ASP A 127 7.43 -38.20 -9.17
N PRO A 128 7.39 -37.14 -10.01
CA PRO A 128 6.16 -36.68 -10.68
C PRO A 128 6.25 -36.66 -12.23
N HIS A 129 5.22 -36.06 -12.86
CA HIS A 129 5.04 -35.69 -14.29
C HIS A 129 4.44 -36.72 -15.28
N PRO A 130 3.46 -36.26 -16.09
CA PRO A 130 3.23 -36.74 -17.45
C PRO A 130 3.55 -35.67 -18.52
N ARG A 131 4.08 -36.10 -19.68
CA ARG A 131 4.12 -35.29 -20.93
C ARG A 131 2.94 -35.70 -21.84
N PRO A 132 2.41 -34.81 -22.69
CA PRO A 132 1.30 -35.14 -23.59
C PRO A 132 1.74 -35.92 -24.83
N ALA A 133 0.85 -36.76 -25.36
CA ALA A 133 1.02 -37.50 -26.61
C ALA A 133 0.23 -36.85 -27.76
N SER A 134 0.73 -37.03 -28.98
CA SER A 134 0.17 -36.51 -30.22
C SER A 134 -0.83 -37.48 -30.87
N SER A 135 -1.94 -36.95 -31.41
CA SER A 135 -2.68 -37.58 -32.51
C SER A 135 -3.55 -36.56 -33.26
N THR A 136 -3.53 -36.63 -34.58
CA THR A 136 -4.50 -36.00 -35.49
C THR A 136 -5.54 -37.04 -35.92
N PRO A 137 -6.74 -36.60 -36.32
CA PRO A 137 -7.15 -36.91 -37.70
C PRO A 137 -7.99 -35.82 -38.41
N SER A 138 -7.94 -35.92 -39.75
CA SER A 138 -8.78 -35.36 -40.84
C SER A 138 -10.13 -34.67 -40.55
N GLY A 139 -10.42 -33.60 -41.33
CA GLY A 139 -11.76 -32.99 -41.51
C GLY A 139 -12.74 -33.83 -42.37
N PRO A 140 -13.88 -33.27 -42.87
CA PRO A 140 -13.89 -32.09 -43.75
C PRO A 140 -15.07 -31.08 -43.56
N GLY A 141 -15.11 -29.96 -44.30
CA GLY A 141 -16.39 -29.21 -44.52
C GLY A 141 -16.36 -27.69 -44.77
N SER A 142 -16.02 -27.26 -45.99
CA SER A 142 -16.55 -26.08 -46.73
C SER A 142 -17.30 -24.93 -46.01
N ALA A 143 -16.77 -23.71 -46.10
CA ALA A 143 -17.41 -22.56 -46.80
C ALA A 143 -16.44 -21.37 -46.94
N ALA A 144 -16.55 -20.59 -48.02
CA ALA A 144 -15.59 -19.52 -48.36
C ALA A 144 -16.25 -18.13 -48.51
N VAL A 145 -15.47 -17.07 -48.26
CA VAL A 145 -15.70 -15.71 -48.81
C VAL A 145 -14.34 -15.13 -49.24
N MET A 146 -14.31 -14.48 -50.41
CA MET A 146 -13.11 -13.91 -51.06
C MET A 146 -12.81 -12.47 -50.52
N ALA A 147 -11.73 -11.74 -50.83
CA ALA A 147 -10.93 -11.67 -52.06
C ALA A 147 -9.51 -11.06 -51.80
N PRO A 148 -8.78 -10.43 -52.76
CA PRO A 148 -7.68 -11.11 -53.46
C PRO A 148 -6.33 -10.34 -53.46
N GLY A 149 -5.25 -10.96 -53.94
CA GLY A 149 -4.13 -10.17 -54.51
C GLY A 149 -2.74 -10.81 -54.61
N ILE A 150 -2.27 -10.91 -55.86
CA ILE A 150 -0.86 -10.85 -56.31
C ILE A 150 -0.04 -12.17 -56.26
N LEU A 151 0.33 -12.61 -57.47
CA LEU A 151 1.28 -13.66 -57.79
C LEU A 151 2.65 -13.02 -58.15
N HIS A 152 3.74 -13.66 -57.77
CA HIS A 152 4.92 -13.80 -58.64
C HIS A 152 5.66 -15.10 -58.26
N GLY A 153 5.98 -15.92 -59.25
CA GLY A 153 6.61 -17.23 -59.05
C GLY A 153 8.11 -17.25 -59.34
N SER A 154 8.73 -18.39 -59.03
CA SER A 154 10.09 -18.77 -59.43
C SER A 154 10.10 -20.24 -59.91
N PRO A 155 10.96 -20.61 -60.87
CA PRO A 155 10.87 -21.89 -61.58
C PRO A 155 11.57 -23.07 -60.87
N PRO A 156 11.30 -24.33 -61.27
CA PRO A 156 11.84 -25.54 -60.65
C PRO A 156 13.16 -26.00 -61.31
N LEU A 157 13.88 -26.90 -60.65
CA LEU A 157 14.90 -27.76 -61.28
C LEU A 157 14.99 -29.12 -60.57
N ASP A 158 15.16 -30.18 -61.36
CA ASP A 158 15.06 -31.58 -60.98
C ASP A 158 16.32 -32.16 -60.29
N SER A 159 16.11 -33.32 -59.65
CA SER A 159 17.16 -34.21 -59.13
C SER A 159 17.89 -34.95 -60.27
N PRO A 160 19.07 -35.57 -60.04
CA PRO A 160 19.03 -36.95 -59.56
C PRO A 160 20.12 -37.36 -58.56
N LEU A 161 19.85 -38.47 -57.87
CA LEU A 161 20.77 -39.24 -57.02
C LEU A 161 21.86 -39.94 -57.85
N VAL A 162 23.08 -40.03 -57.31
CA VAL A 162 24.10 -41.01 -57.72
C VAL A 162 24.80 -41.53 -56.46
N ASP A 163 24.72 -42.85 -56.21
CA ASP A 163 25.53 -43.55 -55.22
C ASP A 163 26.97 -43.72 -55.71
N VAL A 164 27.96 -43.36 -54.89
CA VAL A 164 29.33 -43.92 -54.97
C VAL A 164 29.87 -44.16 -53.58
N GLU A 165 30.14 -45.43 -53.28
CA GLU A 165 30.75 -45.89 -52.03
C GLU A 165 32.30 -45.80 -52.10
N ARG A 166 32.95 -45.56 -50.95
CA ARG A 166 34.44 -45.52 -50.70
C ARG A 166 35.14 -44.24 -51.22
N GLN A 167 35.95 -43.54 -50.44
CA GLN A 167 37.05 -44.02 -49.58
C GLN A 167 37.26 -43.12 -48.35
N LEU A 168 37.58 -43.72 -47.20
CA LEU A 168 38.05 -42.99 -46.01
C LEU A 168 39.51 -42.57 -46.21
N ALA A 169 39.73 -41.29 -46.51
CA ALA A 169 41.02 -40.64 -46.29
C ALA A 169 41.19 -40.35 -44.78
N PRO A 170 42.42 -40.27 -44.24
CA PRO A 170 42.62 -39.89 -42.84
C PRO A 170 42.11 -38.46 -42.62
N VAL A 171 41.30 -38.25 -41.59
CA VAL A 171 40.95 -36.91 -41.14
C VAL A 171 42.20 -36.27 -40.55
N ASP A 172 42.59 -35.14 -41.10
CA ASP A 172 43.74 -34.36 -40.66
C ASP A 172 43.32 -33.61 -39.38
N GLU A 173 43.50 -34.24 -38.21
CA GLU A 173 43.00 -33.76 -36.90
C GLU A 173 43.39 -32.31 -36.60
N ALA A 174 44.52 -31.83 -37.16
CA ALA A 174 44.96 -30.44 -37.07
C ALA A 174 43.97 -29.43 -37.68
N LYS A 175 43.26 -29.80 -38.77
CA LYS A 175 42.28 -28.92 -39.44
C LYS A 175 40.92 -28.90 -38.76
N GLU A 176 40.49 -30.01 -38.14
CA GLU A 176 39.31 -29.97 -37.28
C GLU A 176 39.58 -29.16 -36.01
N MET A 177 40.81 -29.20 -35.47
CA MET A 177 41.15 -28.41 -34.29
C MET A 177 41.15 -26.89 -34.57
N ASP A 178 41.60 -26.45 -35.76
CA ASP A 178 41.47 -25.05 -36.21
C ASP A 178 40.00 -24.66 -36.48
N ALA A 179 39.21 -25.51 -37.14
CA ALA A 179 37.79 -25.22 -37.39
C ALA A 179 36.96 -25.16 -36.09
N VAL A 180 37.31 -25.98 -35.09
CA VAL A 180 36.73 -25.94 -33.74
C VAL A 180 37.25 -24.74 -32.94
N ALA A 181 38.49 -24.29 -33.18
CA ALA A 181 39.00 -23.03 -32.63
C ALA A 181 38.23 -21.81 -33.17
N ASP A 182 38.02 -21.71 -34.49
CA ASP A 182 37.21 -20.63 -35.09
C ASP A 182 35.74 -20.67 -34.63
N LEU A 183 35.14 -21.86 -34.49
CA LEU A 183 33.79 -22.02 -33.94
C LEU A 183 33.69 -21.72 -32.43
N THR A 184 34.78 -21.87 -31.66
CA THR A 184 34.80 -21.45 -30.25
C THR A 184 35.11 -19.96 -30.08
N MET A 185 35.88 -19.36 -31.00
CA MET A 185 36.06 -17.91 -31.09
C MET A 185 34.72 -17.20 -31.39
N LEU A 186 33.84 -17.79 -32.19
CA LEU A 186 32.47 -17.31 -32.42
C LEU A 186 31.55 -17.33 -31.18
N ARG A 187 31.90 -18.07 -30.11
CA ARG A 187 31.18 -18.04 -28.82
C ARG A 187 31.63 -16.92 -27.88
N SER A 188 32.63 -16.13 -28.27
CA SER A 188 33.28 -15.14 -27.39
C SER A 188 32.95 -13.68 -27.73
N PHE A 189 32.03 -13.42 -28.67
CA PHE A 189 31.45 -12.09 -28.79
C PHE A 189 30.58 -11.78 -27.56
N PRO A 190 30.85 -10.70 -26.80
CA PRO A 190 29.97 -10.32 -25.72
C PRO A 190 28.58 -10.03 -26.30
N GLU A 191 27.54 -10.63 -25.70
CA GLU A 191 26.16 -10.31 -26.08
C GLU A 191 25.94 -8.80 -26.04
N PRO A 192 25.24 -8.23 -27.04
CA PRO A 192 24.98 -6.80 -27.06
C PRO A 192 24.27 -6.39 -25.76
N PRO A 193 24.65 -5.26 -25.15
CA PRO A 193 24.12 -4.89 -23.85
C PRO A 193 22.61 -4.68 -23.92
N VAL A 194 21.91 -5.11 -22.87
CA VAL A 194 20.46 -4.88 -22.77
C VAL A 194 20.22 -3.39 -22.53
N GLU A 195 19.45 -2.73 -23.37
CA GLU A 195 19.12 -1.31 -23.21
C GLU A 195 17.75 -1.10 -22.53
N CYS A 196 17.74 -0.34 -21.45
CA CYS A 196 16.53 0.09 -20.74
C CYS A 196 16.59 1.59 -20.40
N GLN A 197 15.50 2.13 -19.83
CA GLN A 197 15.47 3.49 -19.28
C GLN A 197 15.74 3.49 -17.78
N VAL A 198 15.25 2.46 -17.07
CA VAL A 198 15.47 2.27 -15.64
C VAL A 198 15.90 0.83 -15.37
N CYS A 199 17.04 0.65 -14.70
CA CYS A 199 17.48 -0.65 -14.20
C CYS A 199 17.20 -0.71 -12.70
N VAL A 200 16.43 -1.72 -12.27
CA VAL A 200 16.08 -1.97 -10.87
C VAL A 200 16.84 -3.20 -10.39
N VAL A 201 17.62 -3.04 -9.32
CA VAL A 201 18.42 -4.13 -8.73
C VAL A 201 17.72 -4.64 -7.47
N GLY A 202 17.22 -5.87 -7.51
CA GLY A 202 16.50 -6.51 -6.42
C GLY A 202 14.99 -6.54 -6.65
N ALA A 203 14.43 -7.75 -6.75
CA ALA A 203 13.01 -8.01 -6.96
C ALA A 203 12.28 -8.36 -5.64
N GLY A 204 12.53 -7.55 -4.61
CA GLY A 204 11.69 -7.49 -3.41
C GLY A 204 10.56 -6.46 -3.55
N PRO A 205 9.75 -6.23 -2.49
CA PRO A 205 8.56 -5.36 -2.57
C PRO A 205 8.80 -3.96 -3.11
N ALA A 206 9.92 -3.29 -2.77
CA ALA A 206 10.31 -2.01 -3.35
C ALA A 206 10.49 -2.10 -4.87
N GLY A 207 11.47 -2.89 -5.32
CA GLY A 207 11.80 -2.99 -6.75
C GLY A 207 10.65 -3.49 -7.62
N LEU A 208 9.81 -4.39 -7.10
CA LEU A 208 8.61 -4.86 -7.79
C LEU A 208 7.50 -3.80 -7.87
N MET A 209 7.26 -3.04 -6.81
CA MET A 209 6.35 -1.89 -6.84
C MET A 209 6.82 -0.85 -7.88
N LEU A 210 8.10 -0.46 -7.81
CA LEU A 210 8.69 0.51 -8.73
C LEU A 210 8.57 0.05 -10.19
N ALA A 211 8.93 -1.20 -10.47
CA ALA A 211 8.89 -1.76 -11.80
C ALA A 211 7.46 -1.90 -12.34
N ALA A 212 6.49 -2.31 -11.51
CA ALA A 212 5.09 -2.40 -11.92
C ALA A 212 4.51 -1.02 -12.29
N VAL A 213 4.72 0.01 -11.45
CA VAL A 213 4.24 1.38 -11.72
C VAL A 213 4.89 1.96 -12.97
N LEU A 214 6.22 1.86 -13.10
CA LEU A 214 6.93 2.34 -14.29
C LEU A 214 6.52 1.59 -15.58
N SER A 215 6.27 0.28 -15.50
CA SER A 215 5.78 -0.53 -16.63
C SER A 215 4.39 -0.08 -17.09
N ARG A 216 3.49 0.24 -16.14
CA ARG A 216 2.18 0.86 -16.43
C ARG A 216 2.34 2.20 -17.15
N CYS A 217 3.28 3.03 -16.72
CA CYS A 217 3.62 4.29 -17.41
C CYS A 217 4.32 4.13 -18.77
N GLY A 218 4.54 2.90 -19.26
CA GLY A 218 5.17 2.63 -20.55
C GLY A 218 6.70 2.59 -20.53
N ILE A 219 7.33 2.84 -19.38
CA ILE A 219 8.79 2.95 -19.25
C ILE A 219 9.46 1.58 -19.46
N ARG A 220 10.58 1.55 -20.20
CA ARG A 220 11.40 0.35 -20.38
C ARG A 220 12.18 0.07 -19.10
N VAL A 221 11.62 -0.73 -18.21
CA VAL A 221 12.27 -1.20 -16.98
C VAL A 221 12.89 -2.57 -17.18
N GLU A 222 14.11 -2.73 -16.69
CA GLU A 222 14.77 -4.03 -16.52
C GLU A 222 14.91 -4.31 -15.01
N VAL A 223 14.43 -5.45 -14.53
CA VAL A 223 14.57 -5.84 -13.10
C VAL A 223 15.49 -7.04 -13.01
N ILE A 224 16.64 -6.88 -12.35
CA ILE A 224 17.57 -7.97 -12.07
C ILE A 224 17.48 -8.43 -10.62
N ASP A 225 17.62 -9.73 -10.37
CA ASP A 225 17.68 -10.27 -9.01
C ASP A 225 18.64 -11.45 -8.93
N ASP A 226 19.45 -11.46 -7.87
CA ASP A 226 20.48 -12.47 -7.57
C ASP A 226 19.85 -13.87 -7.37
N ARG A 227 18.65 -13.94 -6.77
CA ARG A 227 18.00 -15.21 -6.44
C ARG A 227 17.49 -15.93 -7.67
N ALA A 228 17.44 -17.26 -7.57
CA ALA A 228 16.91 -18.11 -8.63
C ALA A 228 15.39 -17.98 -8.83
N ASP A 229 14.65 -17.63 -7.77
CA ASP A 229 13.19 -17.56 -7.76
C ASP A 229 12.68 -16.48 -6.78
N GLN A 230 11.35 -16.29 -6.71
CA GLN A 230 10.64 -15.49 -5.73
C GLN A 230 10.97 -15.90 -4.29
N THR A 231 10.62 -15.06 -3.30
CA THR A 231 10.83 -15.40 -1.89
C THR A 231 9.91 -16.57 -1.48
N PRO A 232 10.43 -17.80 -1.23
CA PRO A 232 9.56 -18.97 -0.99
C PRO A 232 8.85 -18.89 0.36
N VAL A 233 9.47 -18.22 1.33
CA VAL A 233 8.96 -17.97 2.68
C VAL A 233 9.33 -16.55 3.10
N GLY A 234 8.32 -15.71 3.23
CA GLY A 234 8.40 -14.25 3.31
C GLY A 234 8.91 -13.71 4.65
N ARG A 235 9.67 -12.62 4.62
CA ARG A 235 10.20 -11.97 5.84
C ARG A 235 9.24 -10.92 6.42
N ALA A 236 8.36 -10.37 5.60
CA ALA A 236 7.28 -9.47 6.00
C ALA A 236 5.90 -10.11 5.77
N ASP A 237 4.87 -9.53 6.38
CA ASP A 237 3.48 -9.98 6.26
C ASP A 237 2.43 -8.87 6.47
N GLY A 238 2.68 -7.93 7.38
CA GLY A 238 1.73 -6.83 7.62
C GLY A 238 1.73 -5.73 6.56
N LEU A 239 0.54 -5.46 6.02
CA LEU A 239 0.21 -4.29 5.19
C LEU A 239 -0.62 -3.30 6.02
N GLN A 240 -0.12 -2.06 6.12
CA GLN A 240 -0.76 -0.97 6.86
C GLN A 240 -1.93 -0.37 6.04
N PRO A 241 -2.92 0.31 6.68
CA PRO A 241 -4.06 0.94 6.00
C PRO A 241 -3.69 1.77 4.76
N LYS A 242 -2.69 2.65 4.83
CA LYS A 242 -2.27 3.45 3.67
C LYS A 242 -1.67 2.61 2.52
N THR A 243 -1.05 1.48 2.83
CA THR A 243 -0.54 0.56 1.81
C THR A 243 -1.67 -0.21 1.13
N ILE A 244 -2.71 -0.61 1.88
CA ILE A 244 -3.93 -1.19 1.31
C ILE A 244 -4.58 -0.16 0.36
N GLU A 245 -4.65 1.10 0.79
CA GLU A 245 -5.17 2.21 -0.01
C GLU A 245 -4.39 2.42 -1.33
N THR A 246 -3.05 2.49 -1.27
CA THR A 246 -2.20 2.57 -2.48
C THR A 246 -2.42 1.38 -3.43
N LEU A 247 -2.59 0.17 -2.87
CA LEU A 247 -2.90 -1.03 -3.67
C LEU A 247 -4.33 -0.99 -4.26
N ARG A 248 -5.28 -0.26 -3.65
CA ARG A 248 -6.59 0.06 -4.25
C ARG A 248 -6.48 1.09 -5.36
N GLN A 249 -5.63 2.12 -5.22
CA GLN A 249 -5.33 3.08 -6.31
C GLN A 249 -4.70 2.40 -7.53
N LEU A 250 -3.94 1.33 -7.31
CA LEU A 250 -3.40 0.46 -8.37
C LEU A 250 -4.38 -0.60 -8.91
N ARG A 251 -5.59 -0.71 -8.34
CA ARG A 251 -6.59 -1.77 -8.67
C ARG A 251 -6.04 -3.20 -8.47
N MET A 252 -5.26 -3.39 -7.41
CA MET A 252 -4.53 -4.63 -7.08
C MET A 252 -4.94 -5.26 -5.74
N ALA A 253 -5.59 -4.51 -4.84
CA ALA A 253 -5.82 -4.94 -3.46
C ALA A 253 -6.70 -6.20 -3.31
N ASP A 254 -7.63 -6.48 -4.23
CA ASP A 254 -8.69 -7.47 -4.03
C ASP A 254 -8.19 -8.89 -3.73
N THR A 255 -7.13 -9.34 -4.43
CA THR A 255 -6.53 -10.67 -4.19
C THR A 255 -5.93 -10.78 -2.78
N LEU A 256 -5.35 -9.69 -2.28
CA LEU A 256 -4.79 -9.63 -0.93
C LEU A 256 -5.92 -9.56 0.12
N LEU A 257 -6.97 -8.79 -0.15
CA LEU A 257 -8.15 -8.65 0.70
C LEU A 257 -8.99 -9.95 0.80
N GLN A 258 -8.88 -10.85 -0.17
CA GLN A 258 -9.49 -12.18 -0.15
C GLN A 258 -8.64 -13.23 0.58
N ARG A 259 -7.30 -13.11 0.51
CA ARG A 259 -6.37 -14.14 1.02
C ARG A 259 -5.73 -13.83 2.38
N GLY A 260 -5.61 -12.55 2.74
CA GLY A 260 -4.99 -12.09 3.98
C GLY A 260 -5.94 -12.09 5.18
N VAL A 261 -5.36 -12.08 6.38
CA VAL A 261 -6.09 -11.98 7.65
C VAL A 261 -6.21 -10.51 8.05
N ARG A 262 -7.43 -10.04 8.29
CA ARG A 262 -7.71 -8.69 8.80
C ARG A 262 -7.66 -8.70 10.33
N VAL A 263 -6.81 -7.86 10.93
CA VAL A 263 -6.71 -7.73 12.39
C VAL A 263 -7.06 -6.31 12.83
N PHE A 264 -8.12 -6.22 13.64
CA PHE A 264 -8.74 -4.98 14.12
C PHE A 264 -8.35 -4.62 15.56
N ASP A 265 -7.79 -5.55 16.33
CA ASP A 265 -7.44 -5.34 17.74
C ASP A 265 -5.96 -5.63 18.04
N ILE A 266 -5.49 -5.07 19.14
CA ILE A 266 -4.20 -5.37 19.74
C ILE A 266 -4.38 -5.71 21.22
N SER A 267 -3.81 -6.82 21.67
CA SER A 267 -3.90 -7.29 23.05
C SER A 267 -2.53 -7.25 23.75
N PHE A 268 -2.52 -6.92 25.04
CA PHE A 268 -1.31 -6.80 25.87
C PHE A 268 -1.37 -7.74 27.06
N TRP A 269 -0.33 -8.56 27.24
CA TRP A 269 -0.24 -9.58 28.28
C TRP A 269 1.08 -9.48 29.05
N ARG A 270 1.04 -9.73 30.36
CA ARG A 270 2.22 -9.66 31.25
C ARG A 270 2.29 -10.83 32.23
N SER A 271 3.50 -11.36 32.45
CA SER A 271 3.86 -12.17 33.63
C SER A 271 5.03 -11.55 34.38
N THR A 272 5.05 -11.77 35.70
CA THR A 272 6.14 -11.41 36.62
C THR A 272 6.56 -12.65 37.41
N ALA A 273 7.61 -12.57 38.23
CA ALA A 273 7.99 -13.67 39.12
C ALA A 273 6.87 -14.11 40.09
N ASN A 274 5.89 -13.25 40.36
CA ASN A 274 4.79 -13.50 41.31
C ASN A 274 3.40 -13.57 40.66
N GLU A 275 3.26 -13.15 39.40
CA GLU A 275 1.97 -13.09 38.68
C GLU A 275 2.05 -13.93 37.40
N PRO A 276 1.22 -14.97 37.24
CA PRO A 276 1.17 -15.74 35.99
C PRO A 276 0.69 -14.87 34.83
N LEU A 277 0.95 -15.32 33.60
CA LEU A 277 0.63 -14.56 32.40
C LEU A 277 -0.87 -14.22 32.33
N HIS A 278 -1.18 -12.92 32.35
CA HIS A 278 -2.54 -12.41 32.31
C HIS A 278 -2.66 -11.19 31.39
N ARG A 279 -3.88 -10.95 30.91
CA ARG A 279 -4.20 -9.84 30.01
C ARG A 279 -4.30 -8.54 30.80
N LEU A 280 -3.53 -7.54 30.38
CA LEU A 280 -3.60 -6.17 30.91
C LEU A 280 -4.68 -5.35 30.21
N GLY A 281 -4.88 -5.58 28.92
CA GLY A 281 -5.88 -4.87 28.14
C GLY A 281 -5.95 -5.33 26.69
N ARG A 282 -6.97 -4.82 25.99
CA ARG A 282 -7.18 -4.95 24.55
C ARG A 282 -7.64 -3.60 24.03
N GLU A 283 -7.07 -3.16 22.92
CA GLU A 283 -7.32 -1.87 22.29
C GLU A 283 -7.73 -2.08 20.82
N VAL A 284 -8.47 -1.14 20.25
CA VAL A 284 -8.70 -1.10 18.80
C VAL A 284 -7.40 -0.68 18.11
N HIS A 285 -6.99 -1.43 17.09
CA HIS A 285 -5.67 -1.26 16.46
C HIS A 285 -5.56 0.07 15.69
N TYR A 286 -6.64 0.50 15.02
CA TYR A 286 -6.78 1.83 14.44
C TYR A 286 -8.09 2.45 14.94
N PRO A 287 -8.06 3.27 16.01
CA PRO A 287 -9.26 3.89 16.57
C PRO A 287 -9.82 4.98 15.63
N PRO A 288 -11.12 5.33 15.71
CA PRO A 288 -11.80 6.22 14.74
C PRO A 288 -11.22 7.64 14.55
N VAL A 289 -10.32 8.09 15.42
CA VAL A 289 -9.54 9.33 15.22
C VAL A 289 -8.57 9.23 14.03
N ILE A 290 -8.16 8.02 13.68
CA ILE A 290 -7.36 7.70 12.51
C ILE A 290 -8.30 7.47 11.33
N ASP A 291 -8.41 8.49 10.49
CA ASP A 291 -9.31 8.47 9.32
C ASP A 291 -8.72 7.61 8.20
N VAL A 292 -9.20 6.37 8.09
CA VAL A 292 -8.82 5.39 7.07
C VAL A 292 -10.03 4.54 6.67
N LEU A 293 -10.12 4.17 5.40
CA LEU A 293 -11.20 3.30 4.89
C LEU A 293 -11.13 1.86 5.41
N ASP A 294 -9.92 1.34 5.57
CA ASP A 294 -9.64 -0.03 6.02
C ASP A 294 -8.94 0.03 7.40
N PRO A 295 -9.70 0.17 8.53
CA PRO A 295 -9.15 0.36 9.88
C PRO A 295 -8.62 -0.94 10.51
N TYR A 296 -7.79 -1.67 9.77
CA TYR A 296 -7.17 -2.93 10.17
C TYR A 296 -5.80 -3.11 9.51
N ILE A 297 -4.97 -3.96 10.11
CA ILE A 297 -3.75 -4.42 9.45
C ILE A 297 -4.11 -5.69 8.67
N LEU A 298 -3.66 -5.77 7.41
CA LEU A 298 -3.87 -6.94 6.57
C LEU A 298 -2.59 -7.79 6.59
N LEU A 299 -2.68 -8.98 7.14
CA LEU A 299 -1.56 -9.90 7.33
C LEU A 299 -1.60 -10.96 6.21
N VAL A 300 -0.59 -10.94 5.33
CA VAL A 300 -0.54 -11.78 4.13
C VAL A 300 0.91 -12.12 3.77
N HIS A 301 1.17 -13.36 3.38
CA HIS A 301 2.51 -13.79 2.97
C HIS A 301 3.14 -12.89 1.90
N GLN A 302 4.35 -12.37 2.14
CA GLN A 302 5.09 -11.49 1.22
C GLN A 302 5.15 -12.04 -0.22
N GLY A 303 5.31 -13.35 -0.43
CA GLY A 303 5.34 -13.94 -1.77
C GLY A 303 4.05 -13.72 -2.58
N ILE A 304 2.89 -13.55 -1.92
CA ILE A 304 1.63 -13.21 -2.59
C ILE A 304 1.66 -11.74 -3.07
N VAL A 305 2.27 -10.85 -2.29
CA VAL A 305 2.50 -9.44 -2.67
C VAL A 305 3.53 -9.35 -3.80
N GLU A 306 4.61 -10.12 -3.75
CA GLU A 306 5.60 -10.21 -4.84
C GLU A 306 4.96 -10.73 -6.14
N SER A 307 4.19 -11.83 -6.06
CA SER A 307 3.46 -12.40 -7.21
C SER A 307 2.49 -11.40 -7.86
N LEU A 308 1.78 -10.59 -7.06
CA LEU A 308 0.83 -9.58 -7.55
C LEU A 308 1.48 -8.57 -8.52
N PHE A 309 2.67 -8.08 -8.18
CA PHE A 309 3.42 -7.17 -9.04
C PHE A 309 4.05 -7.89 -10.24
N ILE A 310 4.59 -9.11 -10.03
CA ILE A 310 5.18 -9.92 -11.10
C ILE A 310 4.12 -10.28 -12.17
N ASP A 311 2.91 -10.61 -11.77
CA ASP A 311 1.81 -10.92 -12.70
C ASP A 311 1.33 -9.68 -13.45
N ASP A 312 1.29 -8.50 -12.82
CA ASP A 312 0.95 -7.22 -13.46
C ASP A 312 2.02 -6.76 -14.46
N MET A 313 3.30 -6.97 -14.13
CA MET A 313 4.43 -6.80 -15.05
C MET A 313 4.33 -7.78 -16.22
N ARG A 314 4.04 -9.07 -15.98
CA ARG A 314 3.95 -10.09 -17.04
C ARG A 314 2.83 -9.78 -18.03
N LYS A 315 1.67 -9.32 -17.55
CA LYS A 315 0.57 -8.82 -18.40
C LYS A 315 0.98 -7.67 -19.33
N ARG A 316 2.07 -6.95 -18.98
CA ARG A 316 2.66 -5.84 -19.72
C ARG A 316 3.99 -6.23 -20.41
N GLY A 317 4.25 -7.53 -20.59
CA GLY A 317 5.44 -8.02 -21.28
C GLY A 317 6.77 -7.75 -20.56
N ARG A 318 6.74 -7.60 -19.22
CA ARG A 318 7.92 -7.39 -18.37
C ARG A 318 8.07 -8.55 -17.40
N GLU A 319 9.30 -9.00 -17.20
CA GLU A 319 9.63 -10.08 -16.26
C GLU A 319 10.85 -9.73 -15.41
N VAL A 320 11.07 -10.49 -14.33
CA VAL A 320 12.25 -10.36 -13.48
C VAL A 320 13.36 -11.27 -14.01
N ARG A 321 14.50 -10.70 -14.33
CA ARG A 321 15.71 -11.45 -14.68
C ARG A 321 16.37 -12.00 -13.42
N ARG A 322 15.94 -13.20 -13.04
CA ARG A 322 16.49 -14.02 -11.93
C ARG A 322 17.93 -14.47 -12.21
N ASN A 323 18.60 -15.02 -11.19
CA ASN A 323 19.99 -15.49 -11.25
C ASN A 323 20.98 -14.44 -11.78
N THR A 324 20.70 -13.15 -11.61
CA THR A 324 21.50 -12.06 -12.18
C THR A 324 21.93 -11.11 -11.06
N ALA A 325 23.14 -11.32 -10.56
CA ALA A 325 23.72 -10.54 -9.49
C ALA A 325 24.36 -9.25 -10.03
N PHE A 326 24.01 -8.09 -9.46
CA PHE A 326 24.75 -6.85 -9.67
C PHE A 326 26.19 -6.97 -9.14
N GLU A 327 27.16 -6.40 -9.88
CA GLU A 327 28.56 -6.29 -9.46
C GLU A 327 28.99 -4.83 -9.25
N SER A 328 28.79 -3.98 -10.27
CA SER A 328 29.12 -2.55 -10.22
C SER A 328 28.30 -1.74 -11.25
N TYR A 329 28.43 -0.42 -11.21
CA TYR A 329 28.03 0.46 -12.31
C TYR A 329 29.17 1.41 -12.68
N ASP A 330 29.21 1.84 -13.93
CA ASP A 330 30.15 2.79 -14.51
C ASP A 330 29.41 3.81 -15.38
N HIS A 331 30.04 4.96 -15.68
CA HIS A 331 29.51 5.91 -16.66
C HIS A 331 30.06 5.63 -18.06
N VAL A 332 29.20 5.68 -19.08
CA VAL A 332 29.62 5.45 -20.47
C VAL A 332 30.40 6.65 -20.99
N ALA A 333 31.68 6.46 -21.32
CA ALA A 333 32.51 7.51 -21.89
C ALA A 333 31.90 8.10 -23.19
N GLY A 334 31.79 9.42 -23.27
CA GLY A 334 31.27 10.12 -24.43
C GLY A 334 29.73 10.14 -24.58
N LYS A 335 28.97 9.49 -23.70
CA LYS A 335 27.49 9.56 -23.67
C LYS A 335 27.00 10.10 -22.34
N SER A 336 26.60 11.36 -22.31
CA SER A 336 26.04 11.98 -21.09
C SER A 336 24.74 11.29 -20.67
N GLY A 337 24.62 10.99 -19.37
CA GLY A 337 23.40 10.42 -18.80
C GLY A 337 23.15 8.92 -19.04
N GLN A 338 24.07 8.18 -19.67
CA GLN A 338 23.98 6.71 -19.77
C GLN A 338 24.88 6.03 -18.73
N ILE A 339 24.29 5.12 -17.95
CA ILE A 339 24.95 4.27 -16.95
C ILE A 339 25.13 2.87 -17.54
N GLN A 340 26.33 2.31 -17.40
CA GLN A 340 26.62 0.91 -17.65
C GLN A 340 26.51 0.13 -16.34
N VAL A 341 25.60 -0.83 -16.25
CA VAL A 341 25.43 -1.71 -15.09
C VAL A 341 26.05 -3.07 -15.42
N ASN A 342 27.06 -3.46 -14.64
CA ASN A 342 27.76 -4.73 -14.80
C ASN A 342 27.15 -5.78 -13.88
N CYS A 343 26.76 -6.91 -14.48
CA CYS A 343 26.08 -8.01 -13.81
C CYS A 343 26.82 -9.33 -14.05
N ARG A 344 26.59 -10.30 -13.17
CA ARG A 344 27.02 -11.69 -13.33
C ARG A 344 25.83 -12.63 -13.25
N THR A 345 25.74 -13.57 -14.18
CA THR A 345 24.77 -14.67 -14.10
C THR A 345 25.27 -15.74 -13.13
N ASN A 346 24.44 -16.18 -12.20
CA ASN A 346 24.85 -17.11 -11.13
C ASN A 346 25.04 -18.56 -11.60
N VAL A 347 24.42 -18.94 -12.74
CA VAL A 347 24.42 -20.33 -13.24
C VAL A 347 25.74 -20.71 -13.93
N ASN A 348 26.31 -19.77 -14.70
CA ASN A 348 27.51 -19.99 -15.52
C ASN A 348 28.62 -18.95 -15.31
N HIS A 349 28.38 -17.94 -14.45
CA HIS A 349 29.30 -16.84 -14.13
C HIS A 349 29.63 -15.89 -15.28
N ASP A 350 28.87 -15.92 -16.38
CA ASP A 350 29.00 -14.98 -17.49
C ASP A 350 28.81 -13.54 -17.01
N LYS A 351 29.59 -12.63 -17.62
CA LYS A 351 29.37 -11.19 -17.45
C LYS A 351 28.27 -10.73 -18.39
N ARG A 352 27.37 -9.91 -17.87
CA ARG A 352 26.29 -9.24 -18.62
C ARG A 352 26.36 -7.74 -18.37
N THR A 353 25.99 -6.98 -19.38
CA THR A 353 25.99 -5.51 -19.33
C THR A 353 24.60 -4.99 -19.68
N ILE A 354 24.12 -4.05 -18.88
CA ILE A 354 22.85 -3.35 -19.11
C ILE A 354 23.17 -1.86 -19.24
N LEU A 355 22.67 -1.21 -20.30
CA LEU A 355 22.76 0.24 -20.46
C LEU A 355 21.43 0.88 -20.05
N THR A 356 21.48 1.82 -19.11
CA THR A 356 20.30 2.48 -18.54
C THR A 356 20.48 3.99 -18.42
N GLN A 357 19.39 4.76 -18.28
CA GLN A 357 19.46 6.19 -17.94
C GLN A 357 19.46 6.41 -16.42
N TYR A 358 18.85 5.48 -15.67
CA TYR A 358 18.69 5.52 -14.23
C TYR A 358 18.93 4.14 -13.60
N LEU A 359 19.53 4.11 -12.42
CA LEU A 359 19.77 2.89 -11.64
C LEU A 359 19.09 3.02 -10.28
N VAL A 360 18.32 2.01 -9.86
CA VAL A 360 17.67 1.98 -8.54
C VAL A 360 18.03 0.72 -7.78
N GLY A 361 18.73 0.90 -6.65
CA GLY A 361 19.06 -0.15 -5.70
C GLY A 361 17.87 -0.46 -4.78
N CYS A 362 17.28 -1.63 -4.98
CA CYS A 362 16.24 -2.25 -4.15
C CYS A 362 16.77 -3.58 -3.54
N ASP A 363 18.09 -3.76 -3.49
CA ASP A 363 18.81 -4.99 -3.19
C ASP A 363 19.06 -5.23 -1.68
N GLY A 364 18.30 -4.52 -0.85
CA GLY A 364 18.09 -4.81 0.56
C GLY A 364 19.22 -4.37 1.50
N ALA A 365 19.15 -4.84 2.77
CA ALA A 365 19.98 -4.36 3.87
C ALA A 365 21.51 -4.36 3.61
N HIS A 366 21.98 -5.27 2.75
CA HIS A 366 23.40 -5.40 2.40
C HIS A 366 23.77 -4.81 1.03
N SER A 367 22.88 -3.98 0.46
CA SER A 367 22.93 -3.36 -0.86
C SER A 367 24.35 -3.14 -1.38
N LYS A 368 24.62 -3.75 -2.55
CA LYS A 368 25.81 -3.52 -3.34
C LYS A 368 25.72 -2.16 -4.04
N VAL A 369 24.53 -1.78 -4.53
CA VAL A 369 24.33 -0.46 -5.17
C VAL A 369 24.70 0.67 -4.20
N ARG A 370 24.22 0.63 -2.95
CA ARG A 370 24.60 1.61 -1.91
C ARG A 370 26.11 1.67 -1.68
N LYS A 371 26.79 0.51 -1.64
CA LYS A 371 28.26 0.43 -1.46
C LYS A 371 29.05 0.93 -2.68
N SER A 372 28.43 0.97 -3.85
CA SER A 372 29.01 1.52 -5.08
C SER A 372 28.83 3.05 -5.19
N MET A 373 27.92 3.64 -4.40
CA MET A 373 27.72 5.10 -4.37
C MET A 373 28.79 5.78 -3.50
N PRO A 374 29.42 6.88 -3.97
CA PRO A 374 30.44 7.59 -3.21
C PRO A 374 29.87 8.26 -1.97
N ASP A 375 30.55 8.10 -0.84
CA ASP A 375 30.24 8.71 0.46
C ASP A 375 28.82 8.40 0.98
N VAL A 376 28.25 7.24 0.61
CA VAL A 376 26.96 6.75 1.12
C VAL A 376 27.14 5.63 2.15
N GLU A 377 27.04 6.00 3.42
CA GLU A 377 27.08 5.05 4.54
C GLU A 377 25.70 4.80 5.14
N ALA A 378 25.47 3.59 5.67
CA ALA A 378 24.26 3.25 6.41
C ALA A 378 24.45 3.57 7.91
N VAL A 379 24.11 4.80 8.29
CA VAL A 379 24.29 5.35 9.64
C VAL A 379 23.22 4.82 10.59
N GLY A 380 23.62 4.36 11.79
CA GLY A 380 22.70 3.97 12.84
C GLY A 380 23.26 2.92 13.80
N MET A 381 22.40 2.39 14.68
CA MET A 381 22.79 1.50 15.77
C MET A 381 22.20 0.09 15.58
N SER A 382 22.93 -0.94 16.02
CA SER A 382 22.40 -2.29 16.13
C SER A 382 22.06 -2.61 17.58
N GLN A 383 20.87 -3.15 17.81
CA GLN A 383 20.49 -3.65 19.12
C GLN A 383 21.19 -5.00 19.38
N ALA A 384 21.51 -5.26 20.65
CA ALA A 384 22.07 -6.55 21.06
C ALA A 384 21.02 -7.68 20.99
N ALA A 385 19.73 -7.34 21.07
CA ALA A 385 18.63 -8.30 21.10
C ALA A 385 18.56 -9.13 19.80
N ILE A 386 18.63 -10.46 19.96
CA ILE A 386 18.39 -11.44 18.91
C ILE A 386 16.95 -11.94 19.07
N TRP A 387 16.26 -12.12 17.95
CA TRP A 387 14.89 -12.60 17.93
C TRP A 387 14.79 -13.81 17.01
N GLY A 388 14.05 -14.83 17.45
CA GLY A 388 13.60 -15.94 16.62
C GLY A 388 12.27 -15.60 15.95
N VAL A 389 12.02 -16.17 14.78
CA VAL A 389 10.71 -16.14 14.13
C VAL A 389 10.30 -17.58 13.82
N LEU A 390 9.05 -17.92 14.14
CA LEU A 390 8.42 -19.18 13.78
C LEU A 390 7.09 -18.91 13.08
N ASP A 391 6.92 -19.44 11.87
CA ASP A 391 5.64 -19.49 11.16
C ASP A 391 5.16 -20.94 11.13
N GLY A 392 3.92 -21.17 11.55
CA GLY A 392 3.29 -22.48 11.48
C GLY A 392 1.90 -22.48 12.08
N GLU A 393 1.23 -23.63 12.03
CA GLU A 393 -0.03 -23.87 12.72
C GLU A 393 0.24 -24.31 14.16
N LEU A 394 -0.30 -23.57 15.14
CA LEU A 394 -0.09 -23.87 16.56
C LEU A 394 -1.23 -24.69 17.17
N ILE A 395 -0.89 -25.40 18.23
CA ILE A 395 -1.82 -26.07 19.16
C ILE A 395 -1.63 -25.36 20.50
N THR A 396 -2.64 -24.60 20.94
CA THR A 396 -2.55 -23.77 22.14
C THR A 396 -3.91 -23.51 22.78
N ASP A 397 -3.93 -23.31 24.09
CA ASP A 397 -5.08 -22.81 24.86
C ASP A 397 -5.03 -21.28 25.11
N PHE A 398 -4.03 -20.58 24.55
CA PHE A 398 -3.90 -19.13 24.66
C PHE A 398 -5.04 -18.40 23.93
N PRO A 399 -5.86 -17.58 24.62
CA PRO A 399 -7.13 -17.10 24.07
C PRO A 399 -7.01 -15.98 23.02
N ASP A 400 -5.88 -15.27 22.95
CA ASP A 400 -5.66 -14.13 22.04
C ASP A 400 -4.70 -14.46 20.88
N ILE A 401 -4.63 -15.73 20.47
CA ILE A 401 -3.78 -16.20 19.36
C ILE A 401 -4.16 -15.58 18.00
N TRP A 402 -5.43 -15.20 17.84
CA TRP A 402 -5.99 -14.58 16.62
C TRP A 402 -6.02 -13.05 16.63
N SER A 403 -5.52 -12.42 17.70
CA SER A 403 -5.27 -10.98 17.77
C SER A 403 -3.81 -10.67 17.49
N LYS A 404 -3.48 -9.43 17.12
CA LYS A 404 -2.11 -8.93 17.23
C LYS A 404 -1.79 -8.83 18.72
N THR A 405 -0.91 -9.64 19.25
CA THR A 405 -0.74 -9.75 20.71
C THR A 405 0.71 -9.56 21.11
N LEU A 406 0.98 -8.62 22.02
CA LEU A 406 2.26 -8.53 22.69
C LEU A 406 2.18 -9.23 24.05
N VAL A 407 3.06 -10.19 24.24
CA VAL A 407 3.27 -10.94 25.47
C VAL A 407 4.61 -10.52 26.05
N TYR A 408 4.64 -10.12 27.32
CA TYR A 408 5.88 -9.82 28.05
C TYR A 408 6.01 -10.71 29.29
N SER A 409 7.12 -11.42 29.40
CA SER A 409 7.55 -12.08 30.63
C SER A 409 8.76 -11.36 31.21
N GLU A 410 8.64 -10.86 32.43
CA GLU A 410 9.73 -10.20 33.15
C GLU A 410 11.00 -11.07 33.19
N GLU A 411 10.83 -12.36 33.50
CA GLU A 411 11.93 -13.33 33.54
C GLU A 411 12.40 -13.71 32.13
N HIS A 412 11.48 -14.10 31.24
CA HIS A 412 11.84 -14.83 30.00
C HIS A 412 11.89 -13.97 28.72
N GLY A 413 11.40 -12.73 28.73
CA GLY A 413 11.36 -11.84 27.58
C GLY A 413 10.02 -11.83 26.85
N SER A 414 10.02 -11.29 25.63
CA SER A 414 8.80 -10.90 24.92
C SER A 414 8.44 -11.82 23.75
N ILE A 415 7.16 -11.91 23.40
CA ILE A 415 6.68 -12.43 22.11
C ILE A 415 5.72 -11.43 21.48
N LEU A 416 5.91 -11.14 20.18
CA LEU A 416 4.88 -10.52 19.35
C LEU A 416 4.23 -11.61 18.47
N ILE A 417 2.93 -11.79 18.67
CA ILE A 417 2.06 -12.76 18.00
C ILE A 417 1.34 -12.06 16.84
N ILE A 418 1.43 -12.64 15.64
CA ILE A 418 0.86 -12.12 14.39
C ILE A 418 0.09 -13.26 13.69
N PRO A 419 -1.25 -13.26 13.67
CA PRO A 419 -2.03 -14.30 12.99
C PRO A 419 -1.87 -14.21 11.47
N ARG A 420 -1.94 -15.35 10.78
CA ARG A 420 -1.59 -15.48 9.36
C ARG A 420 -2.59 -16.32 8.60
N GLU A 421 -2.51 -16.24 7.29
CA GLU A 421 -3.32 -17.06 6.38
C GLU A 421 -3.08 -18.58 6.61
N ARG A 422 -3.97 -19.43 6.09
CA ARG A 422 -3.85 -20.91 6.17
C ARG A 422 -3.78 -21.46 7.61
N ASN A 423 -4.51 -20.84 8.54
CA ASN A 423 -4.56 -21.22 9.96
C ASN A 423 -3.22 -21.08 10.72
N MET A 424 -2.27 -20.31 10.19
CA MET A 424 -0.96 -20.12 10.80
C MET A 424 -0.93 -18.94 11.78
N THR A 425 0.12 -18.89 12.58
CA THR A 425 0.50 -17.68 13.34
C THR A 425 2.02 -17.54 13.30
N ARG A 426 2.49 -16.31 13.12
CA ARG A 426 3.90 -15.94 13.25
C ARG A 426 4.18 -15.51 14.68
N PHE A 427 5.19 -16.13 15.28
CA PHE A 427 5.72 -15.77 16.60
C PHE A 427 7.08 -15.11 16.44
N TYR A 428 7.18 -13.81 16.76
CA TYR A 428 8.44 -13.09 16.95
C TYR A 428 8.86 -13.23 18.41
N ILE A 429 9.89 -14.03 18.71
CA ILE A 429 10.27 -14.45 20.07
C ILE A 429 11.60 -13.80 20.44
N GLU A 430 11.62 -13.03 21.52
CA GLU A 430 12.84 -12.44 22.07
C GLU A 430 13.74 -13.53 22.66
N LEU A 431 14.96 -13.62 22.15
CA LEU A 431 15.97 -14.52 22.69
C LEU A 431 16.86 -13.67 23.60
N LYS A 432 16.55 -13.65 24.92
CA LYS A 432 17.42 -13.13 25.98
C LYS A 432 18.72 -13.96 26.05
N ALA A 433 19.58 -13.80 25.06
CA ALA A 433 20.88 -14.45 24.96
C ALA A 433 21.91 -13.65 25.76
N CYS A 434 22.67 -14.33 26.63
CA CYS A 434 23.88 -13.74 27.19
C CYS A 434 24.90 -13.53 26.06
N ALA A 435 25.80 -12.55 26.22
CA ALA A 435 26.83 -12.23 25.22
C ALA A 435 27.77 -13.41 24.87
N THR A 436 27.74 -14.48 25.67
CA THR A 436 28.51 -15.73 25.52
C THR A 436 27.76 -16.84 24.77
N THR A 437 26.49 -16.67 24.39
CA THR A 437 25.69 -17.72 23.74
C THR A 437 26.07 -17.89 22.27
N ASP A 438 26.55 -19.09 21.89
CA ASP A 438 26.85 -19.42 20.50
C ASP A 438 25.57 -19.37 19.64
N ARG A 439 25.60 -18.56 18.57
CA ARG A 439 24.50 -18.42 17.60
C ARG A 439 24.13 -19.76 16.93
N ARG A 440 25.01 -20.76 16.92
CA ARG A 440 24.71 -22.12 16.42
C ARG A 440 23.76 -22.88 17.36
N GLN A 441 23.74 -22.58 18.65
CA GLN A 441 22.88 -23.24 19.65
C GLN A 441 21.45 -22.67 19.66
N LEU A 442 21.24 -21.48 19.11
CA LEU A 442 19.92 -20.84 18.93
C LEU A 442 19.14 -21.49 17.77
N GLY A 443 18.94 -22.81 17.78
CA GLY A 443 18.16 -23.54 16.77
C GLY A 443 16.64 -23.44 16.96
N GLN A 444 15.87 -23.97 16.01
CA GLN A 444 14.40 -23.97 16.04
C GLN A 444 13.85 -24.50 17.38
N THR A 445 14.36 -25.63 17.86
CA THR A 445 13.95 -26.26 19.14
C THR A 445 14.17 -25.34 20.34
N PHE A 446 15.27 -24.59 20.37
CA PHE A 446 15.56 -23.61 21.44
C PHE A 446 14.53 -22.48 21.41
N VAL A 447 14.20 -21.97 20.23
CA VAL A 447 13.22 -20.89 20.06
C VAL A 447 11.80 -21.34 20.44
N MET A 448 11.40 -22.57 20.09
CA MET A 448 10.15 -23.18 20.56
C MET A 448 10.13 -23.35 22.10
N GLN A 449 11.23 -23.79 22.70
CA GLN A 449 11.33 -23.90 24.17
C GLN A 449 11.25 -22.53 24.85
N GLN A 450 11.89 -21.49 24.29
CA GLN A 450 11.81 -20.14 24.84
C GLN A 450 10.39 -19.57 24.74
N ALA A 451 9.69 -19.83 23.64
CA ALA A 451 8.30 -19.45 23.49
C ALA A 451 7.40 -20.10 24.56
N ARG A 452 7.55 -21.41 24.80
CA ARG A 452 6.79 -22.12 25.86
C ARG A 452 7.03 -21.54 27.26
N LYS A 453 8.25 -21.06 27.56
CA LYS A 453 8.56 -20.39 28.83
C LYS A 453 7.82 -19.04 28.95
N ILE A 454 7.90 -18.19 27.93
CA ILE A 454 7.26 -16.86 27.95
C ILE A 454 5.73 -16.97 28.02
N MET A 455 5.15 -17.98 27.36
CA MET A 455 3.69 -18.18 27.28
C MET A 455 3.07 -18.88 28.50
N ALA A 456 3.88 -19.39 29.44
CA ALA A 456 3.37 -20.09 30.62
C ALA A 456 2.42 -19.19 31.45
N PRO A 457 1.27 -19.69 31.95
CA PRO A 457 0.92 -21.11 32.08
C PRO A 457 0.21 -21.73 30.86
N PHE A 458 -0.01 -20.98 29.77
CA PHE A 458 -0.70 -21.48 28.59
C PHE A 458 0.14 -22.52 27.84
N SER A 459 -0.52 -23.57 27.35
CA SER A 459 0.13 -24.60 26.54
C SER A 459 0.37 -24.06 25.13
N VAL A 460 1.56 -24.31 24.57
CA VAL A 460 1.93 -23.90 23.21
C VAL A 460 2.77 -24.99 22.55
N ASP A 461 2.28 -25.52 21.44
CA ASP A 461 3.02 -26.40 20.55
C ASP A 461 2.72 -26.11 19.08
N TRP A 462 3.45 -26.76 18.17
CA TRP A 462 3.30 -26.59 16.72
C TRP A 462 2.87 -27.89 16.07
N ARG A 463 1.80 -27.85 15.28
CA ARG A 463 1.39 -28.96 14.41
C ARG A 463 2.39 -29.15 13.26
N TYR A 464 2.86 -28.04 12.70
CA TYR A 464 4.01 -27.96 11.79
C TYR A 464 4.62 -26.55 11.87
N ILE A 465 5.84 -26.41 11.36
CA ILE A 465 6.53 -25.13 11.17
C ILE A 465 6.86 -25.04 9.68
N GLU A 466 6.30 -24.04 9.00
CA GLU A 466 6.60 -23.74 7.59
C GLU A 466 7.92 -22.97 7.47
N TRP A 467 8.21 -22.09 8.43
CA TRP A 467 9.44 -21.32 8.43
C TRP A 467 10.02 -21.07 9.83
N PHE A 468 11.35 -21.13 9.91
CA PHE A 468 12.12 -20.69 11.06
C PHE A 468 13.19 -19.68 10.62
N GLY A 469 13.23 -18.54 11.30
CA GLY A 469 14.18 -17.47 11.05
C GLY A 469 14.81 -16.93 12.33
N ARG A 470 15.90 -16.18 12.16
CA ARG A 470 16.52 -15.38 13.23
C ARG A 470 16.91 -14.03 12.65
N TYR A 471 16.57 -12.97 13.37
CA TYR A 471 17.00 -11.62 13.03
C TYR A 471 17.68 -10.97 14.23
N GLN A 472 18.60 -10.07 13.92
CA GLN A 472 19.18 -9.14 14.87
C GLN A 472 18.72 -7.75 14.45
N VAL A 473 18.15 -6.98 15.38
CA VAL A 473 17.57 -5.67 15.04
C VAL A 473 18.68 -4.68 14.75
N GLY A 474 18.69 -4.14 13.53
CA GLY A 474 19.55 -3.05 13.11
C GLY A 474 18.71 -1.87 12.63
N GLN A 475 18.89 -0.72 13.28
CA GLN A 475 18.27 0.54 12.89
C GLN A 475 19.31 1.36 12.13
N ARG A 476 19.10 1.59 10.84
CA ARG A 476 20.04 2.31 9.96
C ARG A 476 19.29 3.11 8.90
N VAL A 477 19.85 4.25 8.52
CA VAL A 477 19.41 5.07 7.38
C VAL A 477 20.64 5.44 6.56
N ALA A 478 20.57 5.34 5.24
CA ALA A 478 21.63 5.78 4.35
C ALA A 478 21.82 7.29 4.45
N SER A 479 23.07 7.77 4.41
CA SER A 479 23.38 9.19 4.51
C SER A 479 22.70 10.01 3.41
N ARG A 480 22.52 9.42 2.21
CA ARG A 480 21.70 9.89 1.09
C ARG A 480 20.93 8.72 0.47
N PHE A 481 19.77 9.00 -0.10
CA PHE A 481 18.93 8.05 -0.86
C PHE A 481 19.11 8.23 -2.38
N SER A 482 19.70 9.34 -2.82
CA SER A 482 19.96 9.66 -4.22
C SER A 482 21.39 10.16 -4.47
N ASP A 483 21.83 9.98 -5.72
CA ASP A 483 22.93 10.71 -6.33
C ASP A 483 22.44 11.24 -7.68
N ALA A 484 22.03 12.51 -7.71
CA ALA A 484 21.48 13.17 -8.89
C ALA A 484 22.49 13.27 -10.05
N LYS A 485 23.80 13.32 -9.74
CA LYS A 485 24.87 13.37 -10.76
C LYS A 485 25.07 12.00 -11.40
N ALA A 486 25.14 10.95 -10.58
CA ALA A 486 25.26 9.57 -11.04
C ALA A 486 23.95 8.98 -11.60
N ARG A 487 22.80 9.62 -11.32
CA ARG A 487 21.45 9.13 -11.62
C ARG A 487 21.11 7.80 -10.94
N VAL A 488 21.62 7.63 -9.72
CA VAL A 488 21.46 6.42 -8.89
C VAL A 488 20.58 6.72 -7.68
N PHE A 489 19.66 5.81 -7.36
CA PHE A 489 18.74 5.91 -6.23
C PHE A 489 18.75 4.64 -5.38
N LEU A 490 18.34 4.74 -4.12
CA LEU A 490 18.17 3.62 -3.18
C LEU A 490 16.74 3.62 -2.64
N SER A 491 16.10 2.45 -2.53
CA SER A 491 14.73 2.32 -2.04
C SER A 491 14.55 1.12 -1.08
N GLY A 492 13.74 1.29 -0.04
CA GLY A 492 13.44 0.28 0.97
C GLY A 492 14.65 -0.16 1.78
N ASP A 493 14.78 -1.46 2.04
CA ASP A 493 15.90 -2.04 2.81
C ASP A 493 17.30 -1.63 2.30
N ALA A 494 17.44 -1.17 1.05
CA ALA A 494 18.68 -0.61 0.51
C ALA A 494 19.00 0.80 1.04
N SER A 495 17.99 1.61 1.38
CA SER A 495 18.12 2.97 1.92
C SER A 495 17.88 3.06 3.43
N HIS A 496 17.06 2.20 4.04
CA HIS A 496 16.87 2.16 5.50
C HIS A 496 16.51 0.77 6.02
N THR A 497 16.86 0.47 7.27
CA THR A 497 16.49 -0.78 7.96
C THR A 497 16.06 -0.47 9.38
N HIS A 498 15.05 -1.16 9.90
CA HIS A 498 14.55 -0.97 11.26
C HIS A 498 14.02 -2.30 11.84
N SER A 499 13.47 -2.31 13.06
CA SER A 499 12.91 -3.53 13.67
C SER A 499 11.57 -3.94 13.04
N PRO A 500 11.21 -5.24 13.03
CA PRO A 500 9.92 -5.69 12.51
C PRO A 500 8.74 -5.39 13.46
N LYS A 501 8.99 -4.88 14.69
CA LYS A 501 7.99 -4.75 15.77
C LYS A 501 6.76 -3.92 15.35
N ALA A 502 6.97 -2.87 14.55
CA ALA A 502 5.90 -1.99 14.05
C ALA A 502 5.31 -2.41 12.69
N ALA A 503 5.77 -3.51 12.10
CA ALA A 503 5.38 -4.00 10.76
C ALA A 503 5.48 -2.92 9.65
N GLN A 504 6.57 -2.14 9.64
CA GLN A 504 6.74 -1.01 8.69
C GLN A 504 7.57 -1.34 7.44
N GLY A 505 8.50 -2.31 7.48
CA GLY A 505 9.60 -2.39 6.50
C GLY A 505 9.14 -2.53 5.07
N MET A 506 8.28 -3.51 4.80
CA MET A 506 7.68 -3.72 3.47
C MET A 506 6.78 -2.55 3.05
N ASN A 507 6.09 -1.89 3.99
CA ASN A 507 5.22 -0.75 3.72
C ASN A 507 6.04 0.46 3.28
N THR A 508 6.96 0.94 4.13
CA THR A 508 7.84 2.08 3.83
C THR A 508 8.65 1.84 2.57
N SER A 509 9.17 0.62 2.37
CA SER A 509 9.88 0.22 1.14
C SER A 509 9.05 0.38 -0.13
N MET A 510 7.77 -0.01 -0.11
CA MET A 510 6.88 0.20 -1.25
C MET A 510 6.51 1.68 -1.42
N HIS A 511 6.34 2.44 -0.33
CA HIS A 511 6.03 3.88 -0.39
C HIS A 511 7.19 4.73 -0.90
N ASP A 512 8.45 4.33 -0.65
CA ASP A 512 9.62 4.93 -1.30
C ASP A 512 9.55 4.76 -2.82
N SER A 513 9.33 3.52 -3.27
CA SER A 513 9.20 3.18 -4.69
C SER A 513 7.99 3.84 -5.36
N TRP A 514 6.87 3.97 -4.65
CA TRP A 514 5.67 4.70 -5.06
C TRP A 514 5.94 6.19 -5.31
N ASN A 515 6.65 6.84 -4.39
CA ASN A 515 7.07 8.24 -4.51
C ASN A 515 8.08 8.45 -5.65
N LEU A 516 9.04 7.53 -5.83
CA LEU A 516 10.06 7.63 -6.87
C LEU A 516 9.51 7.36 -8.28
N ALA A 517 8.56 6.43 -8.42
CA ALA A 517 8.10 5.95 -9.74
C ALA A 517 7.54 7.06 -10.63
N TRP A 518 6.70 7.96 -10.09
CA TRP A 518 6.12 9.04 -10.88
C TRP A 518 7.15 10.12 -11.23
N LYS A 519 8.07 10.42 -10.30
CA LYS A 519 9.18 11.35 -10.52
C LYS A 519 10.11 10.84 -11.64
N LEU A 520 10.43 9.54 -11.65
CA LEU A 520 11.19 8.89 -12.72
C LEU A 520 10.43 8.85 -14.05
N ASN A 521 9.11 8.59 -14.07
CA ASN A 521 8.31 8.65 -15.30
C ASN A 521 8.43 10.03 -15.97
N LEU A 522 8.24 11.12 -15.21
CA LEU A 522 8.34 12.48 -15.74
C LEU A 522 9.78 12.83 -16.15
N ALA A 523 10.79 12.38 -15.40
CA ALA A 523 12.19 12.64 -15.73
C ALA A 523 12.66 11.90 -17.00
N VAL A 524 12.31 10.63 -17.17
CA VAL A 524 12.59 9.84 -18.40
C VAL A 524 11.89 10.45 -19.62
N ARG A 525 10.71 11.07 -19.43
CA ARG A 525 9.97 11.80 -20.47
C ARG A 525 10.49 13.22 -20.72
N GLY A 526 11.52 13.67 -20.00
CA GLY A 526 12.10 15.01 -20.11
C GLY A 526 11.32 16.13 -19.43
N LEU A 527 10.12 15.84 -18.90
CA LEU A 527 9.15 16.79 -18.34
C LEU A 527 9.53 17.35 -16.96
N ALA A 528 10.54 16.78 -16.29
CA ALA A 528 10.98 17.17 -14.95
C ALA A 528 12.19 18.11 -14.94
N LYS A 529 12.19 19.12 -14.06
CA LYS A 529 13.39 19.83 -13.60
C LYS A 529 14.14 18.97 -12.56
N PRO A 530 15.47 19.16 -12.36
CA PRO A 530 16.26 18.32 -11.43
C PRO A 530 15.71 18.23 -10.01
N VAL A 531 15.20 19.35 -9.47
CA VAL A 531 14.58 19.47 -8.15
C VAL A 531 13.47 18.44 -7.89
N LEU A 532 12.76 17.99 -8.95
CA LEU A 532 11.75 16.95 -8.79
C LEU A 532 12.34 15.62 -8.34
N LEU A 533 13.52 15.24 -8.86
CA LEU A 533 14.20 14.01 -8.44
C LEU A 533 14.93 14.19 -7.10
N GLU A 534 15.44 15.39 -6.81
CA GLU A 534 16.11 15.72 -5.55
C GLU A 534 15.13 15.59 -4.36
N SER A 535 13.87 16.01 -4.54
CA SER A 535 12.80 15.85 -3.55
C SER A 535 12.55 14.41 -3.08
N TYR A 536 12.99 13.37 -3.82
CA TYR A 536 12.90 11.99 -3.35
C TYR A 536 13.75 11.75 -2.09
N ASP A 537 14.95 12.35 -2.05
CA ASP A 537 15.84 12.25 -0.90
C ASP A 537 15.21 12.95 0.31
N GLU A 538 14.84 14.22 0.13
CA GLU A 538 14.25 15.09 1.15
C GLU A 538 13.03 14.42 1.80
N GLU A 539 12.07 13.98 0.98
CA GLU A 539 10.83 13.36 1.46
C GLU A 539 11.06 12.00 2.11
N ARG A 540 11.76 11.08 1.45
CA ARG A 540 11.81 9.67 1.89
C ARG A 540 12.86 9.42 2.95
N ARG A 541 13.96 10.16 2.95
CA ARG A 541 14.99 10.10 4.00
C ARG A 541 14.45 10.67 5.32
N LYS A 542 13.65 11.75 5.28
CA LYS A 542 12.92 12.25 6.46
C LYS A 542 12.04 11.16 7.07
N ILE A 543 11.14 10.57 6.28
CA ILE A 543 10.22 9.52 6.78
C ILE A 543 10.99 8.29 7.31
N ALA A 544 12.13 7.93 6.73
CA ALA A 544 12.99 6.87 7.24
C ALA A 544 13.67 7.22 8.58
N LEU A 545 14.07 8.48 8.79
CA LEU A 545 14.61 8.97 10.06
C LEU A 545 13.51 9.01 11.14
N ASP A 546 12.32 9.55 10.82
CA ASP A 546 11.15 9.57 11.69
C ASP A 546 10.78 8.14 12.14
N LEU A 547 10.78 7.19 11.19
CA LEU A 547 10.54 5.76 11.44
C LEU A 547 11.61 5.13 12.35
N VAL A 548 12.89 5.42 12.14
CA VAL A 548 13.97 4.89 12.99
C VAL A 548 13.92 5.48 14.41
N ASN A 549 13.61 6.77 14.55
CA ASN A 549 13.44 7.42 15.86
C ASN A 549 12.26 6.79 16.63
N PHE A 550 11.10 6.65 15.97
CA PHE A 550 9.94 5.97 16.54
C PHE A 550 10.24 4.51 16.92
N ASP A 551 10.86 3.74 16.02
CA ASP A 551 11.18 2.33 16.25
C ASP A 551 12.23 2.14 17.37
N TYR A 552 13.14 3.11 17.59
CA TYR A 552 14.07 3.10 18.72
C TYR A 552 13.33 3.22 20.06
N GLU A 553 12.43 4.19 20.21
CA GLU A 553 11.61 4.33 21.42
C GLU A 553 10.72 3.09 21.64
N HIS A 554 10.01 2.67 20.60
CA HIS A 554 9.06 1.56 20.66
C HIS A 554 9.75 0.23 20.98
N ALA A 555 10.94 -0.01 20.40
CA ALA A 555 11.71 -1.22 20.67
C ALA A 555 12.21 -1.29 22.12
N ASN A 556 12.62 -0.16 22.70
CA ASN A 556 13.10 -0.07 24.08
C ASN A 556 11.95 -0.26 25.09
N GLN A 557 10.76 0.30 24.83
CA GLN A 557 9.59 0.11 25.70
C GLN A 557 9.12 -1.35 25.74
N ILE A 558 9.14 -2.05 24.61
CA ILE A 558 8.84 -3.49 24.55
C ILE A 558 9.82 -4.30 25.42
N ALA A 559 11.12 -3.99 25.36
CA ALA A 559 12.13 -4.66 26.18
C ALA A 559 11.97 -4.36 27.69
N GLY A 560 11.44 -3.19 28.05
CA GLY A 560 11.19 -2.77 29.43
C GLY A 560 9.89 -3.30 30.06
N GLY A 561 8.96 -3.87 29.29
CA GLY A 561 7.73 -4.48 29.81
C GLY A 561 6.66 -3.50 30.32
N ASP A 562 6.83 -2.20 30.11
CA ASP A 562 5.83 -1.19 30.49
C ASP A 562 4.71 -1.12 29.44
N ALA A 563 3.69 -1.94 29.64
CA ALA A 563 2.51 -1.98 28.78
C ALA A 563 1.70 -0.67 28.78
N VAL A 564 1.80 0.16 29.84
CA VAL A 564 1.08 1.44 29.92
C VAL A 564 1.81 2.49 29.08
N ALA A 565 3.13 2.59 29.21
CA ALA A 565 3.95 3.42 28.33
C ALA A 565 3.83 2.97 26.87
N LEU A 566 3.81 1.66 26.61
CA LEU A 566 3.66 1.12 25.26
C LEU A 566 2.29 1.44 24.66
N ALA A 567 1.19 1.27 25.41
CA ALA A 567 -0.14 1.64 24.94
C ALA A 567 -0.24 3.15 24.67
N LYS A 568 0.42 3.98 25.49
CA LYS A 568 0.51 5.43 25.29
C LYS A 568 1.35 5.80 24.05
N ASN A 569 2.51 5.18 23.85
CA ASN A 569 3.36 5.37 22.67
C ASN A 569 2.65 4.89 21.40
N PHE A 570 1.94 3.76 21.46
CA PHE A 570 1.13 3.29 20.34
C PHE A 570 0.02 4.30 20.01
N LYS A 571 -0.71 4.81 21.01
CA LYS A 571 -1.74 5.85 20.81
C LYS A 571 -1.18 7.17 20.29
N ALA A 572 0.04 7.56 20.66
CA ALA A 572 0.71 8.74 20.12
C ALA A 572 1.15 8.56 18.66
N ASN A 573 1.61 7.36 18.29
CA ASN A 573 2.25 7.09 16.99
C ASN A 573 1.35 6.34 15.99
N VAL A 574 0.14 5.93 16.35
CA VAL A 574 -0.75 5.12 15.49
C VAL A 574 -1.05 5.80 14.14
N ARG A 575 -1.10 7.14 14.08
CA ARG A 575 -1.20 7.90 12.82
C ARG A 575 -0.01 7.61 11.89
N PHE A 576 1.22 7.65 12.41
CA PHE A 576 2.42 7.31 11.65
C PHE A 576 2.46 5.81 11.30
N ILE A 577 2.17 4.91 12.25
CA ILE A 577 2.14 3.45 12.04
C ILE A 577 1.17 3.04 10.93
N SER A 578 0.00 3.70 10.83
CA SER A 578 -0.98 3.43 9.77
C SER A 578 -0.53 3.84 8.36
N GLY A 579 0.57 4.59 8.27
CA GLY A 579 1.12 5.17 7.05
C GLY A 579 0.55 6.53 6.65
N ILE A 580 -0.59 6.96 7.21
CA ILE A 580 -1.17 8.28 6.85
C ILE A 580 -0.41 9.47 7.47
N GLY A 581 0.29 9.24 8.58
CA GLY A 581 1.09 10.26 9.26
C GLY A 581 2.49 10.48 8.70
N ALA A 582 2.79 9.96 7.51
CA ALA A 582 4.05 10.23 6.81
C ALA A 582 3.97 11.59 6.09
N GLU A 583 4.11 12.67 6.85
CA GLU A 583 3.95 14.06 6.39
C GLU A 583 5.30 14.66 5.96
N TYR A 584 5.31 15.34 4.81
CA TYR A 584 6.48 15.98 4.19
C TYR A 584 6.54 17.48 4.51
N ASP A 585 7.75 18.02 4.54
CA ASP A 585 8.01 19.45 4.78
C ASP A 585 7.76 20.28 3.50
N GLY A 586 7.74 21.62 3.65
CA GLY A 586 7.60 22.56 2.55
C GLY A 586 8.71 22.41 1.51
N SER A 587 8.35 22.41 0.23
CA SER A 587 9.28 22.23 -0.89
C SER A 587 8.70 22.79 -2.20
N ALA A 588 9.48 22.74 -3.28
CA ALA A 588 8.99 23.08 -4.62
C ALA A 588 7.80 22.22 -5.11
N ILE A 589 7.50 21.09 -4.45
CA ILE A 589 6.32 20.24 -4.75
C ILE A 589 5.29 20.20 -3.60
N ASN A 590 5.55 20.89 -2.48
CA ASN A 590 4.68 21.01 -1.31
C ASN A 590 4.63 22.50 -0.89
N HIS A 591 3.70 23.28 -1.47
CA HIS A 591 3.59 24.71 -1.23
C HIS A 591 2.96 25.01 0.15
N GLY A 592 3.80 25.08 1.17
CA GLY A 592 3.45 25.37 2.56
C GLY A 592 4.07 24.35 3.52
N ASP A 593 4.50 24.80 4.70
CA ASP A 593 5.07 23.91 5.71
C ASP A 593 3.97 23.15 6.47
N ALA A 594 4.02 21.82 6.42
CA ALA A 594 3.11 20.97 7.21
C ALA A 594 3.26 21.13 8.74
N SER A 595 4.34 21.79 9.18
CA SER A 595 4.67 22.07 10.58
C SER A 595 4.16 23.40 11.12
N ASP A 596 3.74 24.36 10.28
CA ASP A 596 3.33 25.70 10.72
C ASP A 596 1.85 26.01 10.41
N ALA A 597 1.18 26.57 11.42
CA ALA A 597 -0.23 27.01 11.41
C ALA A 597 -1.32 25.91 11.25
N PRO A 598 -2.59 26.17 11.65
CA PRO A 598 -3.72 25.41 11.13
C PRO A 598 -3.75 25.52 9.59
N SER A 599 -4.39 24.54 8.92
CA SER A 599 -4.50 24.53 7.46
C SER A 599 -4.91 25.91 6.92
N PRO A 600 -4.28 26.44 5.85
CA PRO A 600 -4.63 27.75 5.31
C PRO A 600 -6.07 27.83 4.80
N VAL A 601 -6.73 26.69 4.60
CA VAL A 601 -8.17 26.59 4.31
C VAL A 601 -9.03 26.18 5.51
N GLY A 602 -8.44 25.72 6.61
CA GLY A 602 -9.16 25.37 7.85
C GLY A 602 -9.59 23.90 8.02
N GLY A 603 -9.55 23.09 6.95
CA GLY A 603 -9.84 21.64 7.01
C GLY A 603 -8.60 20.74 7.02
N ASP A 604 -8.79 19.42 6.94
CA ASP A 604 -7.72 18.41 7.04
C ASP A 604 -6.82 18.33 5.79
N ALA A 605 -7.21 18.91 4.65
CA ALA A 605 -6.40 18.93 3.44
C ALA A 605 -5.26 19.96 3.59
N ARG A 606 -4.01 19.48 3.66
CA ARG A 606 -2.80 20.29 3.83
C ARG A 606 -1.69 19.85 2.85
N PRO A 607 -0.94 20.78 2.24
CA PRO A 607 0.29 20.48 1.49
C PRO A 607 1.25 19.57 2.29
N GLY A 608 1.97 18.69 1.60
CA GLY A 608 2.86 17.71 2.22
C GLY A 608 2.15 16.56 2.97
N CYS A 609 0.82 16.60 3.11
CA CYS A 609 0.01 15.54 3.67
C CYS A 609 -0.70 14.72 2.58
N LEU A 610 -1.18 13.54 2.94
CA LEU A 610 -2.06 12.74 2.09
C LEU A 610 -3.47 13.33 2.04
N LEU A 611 -4.13 13.21 0.89
CA LEU A 611 -5.52 13.64 0.73
C LEU A 611 -6.45 12.85 1.69
N PRO A 612 -7.22 13.51 2.57
CA PRO A 612 -8.08 12.80 3.53
C PRO A 612 -9.15 11.95 2.83
N PRO A 613 -9.48 10.74 3.32
CA PRO A 613 -10.59 9.96 2.79
C PRO A 613 -11.90 10.75 2.82
N ALA A 614 -12.62 10.78 1.70
CA ALA A 614 -13.92 11.44 1.60
C ALA A 614 -14.85 10.68 0.65
N LYS A 615 -16.15 10.70 0.96
CA LYS A 615 -17.19 10.05 0.18
C LYS A 615 -17.99 11.07 -0.62
N VAL A 616 -18.14 10.82 -1.92
CA VAL A 616 -18.92 11.64 -2.85
C VAL A 616 -19.69 10.74 -3.80
N THR A 617 -20.72 11.27 -4.46
CA THR A 617 -21.43 10.57 -5.54
C THR A 617 -20.87 11.01 -6.89
N ARG A 618 -20.38 10.08 -7.72
CA ARG A 618 -19.99 10.43 -9.10
C ARG A 618 -21.24 10.80 -9.90
N TYR A 619 -21.21 11.97 -10.54
CA TYR A 619 -22.39 12.55 -11.18
C TYR A 619 -22.96 11.65 -12.28
N ILE A 620 -22.12 11.15 -13.19
CA ILE A 620 -22.55 10.50 -14.43
C ILE A 620 -23.36 9.20 -14.22
N ASP A 621 -23.07 8.44 -13.16
CA ASP A 621 -23.66 7.13 -12.87
C ASP A 621 -24.36 7.06 -11.49
N SER A 622 -24.32 8.14 -10.71
CA SER A 622 -24.81 8.21 -9.33
C SER A 622 -24.18 7.16 -8.39
N ASN A 623 -22.95 6.73 -8.68
CA ASN A 623 -22.24 5.77 -7.83
C ASN A 623 -21.49 6.47 -6.68
N PRO A 624 -21.71 6.09 -5.40
CA PRO A 624 -20.90 6.57 -4.28
C PRO A 624 -19.47 6.03 -4.36
N VAL A 625 -18.48 6.91 -4.35
CA VAL A 625 -17.05 6.60 -4.51
C VAL A 625 -16.22 7.24 -3.41
N ASP A 626 -15.11 6.59 -3.07
CA ASP A 626 -14.06 7.17 -2.22
C ASP A 626 -13.17 8.02 -3.13
N VAL A 627 -13.34 9.35 -3.09
CA VAL A 627 -12.86 10.26 -4.14
C VAL A 627 -11.35 10.23 -4.33
N GLN A 628 -10.60 10.02 -3.24
CA GLN A 628 -9.14 9.88 -3.24
C GLN A 628 -8.63 8.59 -3.90
N LEU A 629 -9.54 7.64 -4.19
CA LEU A 629 -9.26 6.38 -4.88
C LEU A 629 -9.92 6.27 -6.25
N ASP A 630 -10.84 7.17 -6.60
CA ASP A 630 -11.66 7.03 -7.81
C ASP A 630 -10.83 7.21 -9.09
N ILE A 631 -9.99 8.24 -9.11
CA ILE A 631 -9.00 8.47 -10.16
C ILE A 631 -7.83 7.49 -9.93
N PRO A 632 -7.59 6.50 -10.82
CA PRO A 632 -6.49 5.56 -10.66
C PRO A 632 -5.12 6.24 -10.80
N MET A 633 -4.07 5.52 -10.41
CA MET A 633 -2.69 5.97 -10.65
C MET A 633 -2.26 5.66 -12.09
N LEU A 634 -2.27 6.68 -12.96
CA LEU A 634 -1.74 6.64 -14.32
C LEU A 634 -0.50 7.55 -14.51
N GLY A 635 -0.06 8.23 -13.43
CA GLY A 635 1.07 9.16 -13.43
C GLY A 635 0.71 10.64 -13.50
N GLN A 636 -0.58 10.99 -13.45
CA GLN A 636 -1.07 12.37 -13.51
C GLN A 636 -1.14 13.07 -12.14
N PHE A 637 -1.14 14.40 -12.17
CA PHE A 637 -1.68 15.23 -11.09
C PHE A 637 -3.22 15.28 -11.18
N ARG A 638 -3.88 15.50 -10.05
CA ARG A 638 -5.33 15.68 -9.96
C ARG A 638 -5.62 17.08 -9.43
N VAL A 639 -6.35 17.87 -10.21
CA VAL A 639 -6.73 19.24 -9.87
C VAL A 639 -8.21 19.22 -9.51
N PHE A 640 -8.51 19.17 -8.21
CA PHE A 640 -9.88 19.20 -7.70
C PHE A 640 -10.34 20.65 -7.55
N LEU A 641 -11.35 21.03 -8.31
CA LEU A 641 -12.11 22.27 -8.16
C LEU A 641 -13.27 22.00 -7.20
N LEU A 642 -13.36 22.72 -6.08
CA LEU A 642 -14.44 22.59 -5.10
C LEU A 642 -15.22 23.90 -5.04
N MET A 643 -16.56 23.83 -5.14
CA MET A 643 -17.45 24.99 -5.12
C MET A 643 -18.81 24.63 -4.52
N TRP A 644 -19.51 25.61 -3.94
CA TRP A 644 -20.89 25.41 -3.51
C TRP A 644 -21.79 25.18 -4.74
N ASP A 645 -21.89 26.19 -5.60
CA ASP A 645 -22.84 26.27 -6.71
C ASP A 645 -22.10 26.47 -8.04
N VAL A 646 -22.37 25.60 -9.02
CA VAL A 646 -21.72 25.62 -10.34
C VAL A 646 -22.15 26.80 -11.19
N GLN A 647 -23.40 27.26 -11.07
CA GLN A 647 -23.93 28.41 -11.79
C GLN A 647 -23.34 29.72 -11.23
N GLN A 648 -23.22 29.84 -9.90
CA GLN A 648 -22.55 30.97 -9.24
C GLN A 648 -21.05 31.02 -9.59
N ALA A 649 -20.39 29.86 -9.66
CA ALA A 649 -18.99 29.75 -10.05
C ALA A 649 -18.74 29.83 -11.57
N ALA A 650 -19.77 29.90 -12.42
CA ALA A 650 -19.63 29.84 -13.87
C ALA A 650 -18.70 30.91 -14.48
N PRO A 651 -18.63 32.17 -14.01
CA PRO A 651 -17.66 33.16 -14.47
C PRO A 651 -16.22 32.72 -14.19
N PHE A 652 -15.93 32.31 -12.95
CA PHE A 652 -14.63 31.76 -12.53
C PHE A 652 -14.25 30.53 -13.36
N LEU A 653 -15.16 29.56 -13.52
CA LEU A 653 -14.92 28.35 -14.29
C LEU A 653 -14.58 28.68 -15.75
N THR A 654 -15.27 29.66 -16.34
CA THR A 654 -15.07 30.08 -17.73
C THR A 654 -13.71 30.75 -17.92
N THR A 655 -13.30 31.66 -17.03
CA THR A 655 -11.99 32.34 -17.13
C THR A 655 -10.84 31.38 -16.78
N PHE A 656 -10.99 30.55 -15.75
CA PHE A 656 -10.04 29.50 -15.38
C PHE A 656 -9.80 28.50 -16.54
N CYS A 657 -10.86 27.89 -17.07
CA CYS A 657 -10.73 26.88 -18.14
C CYS A 657 -10.14 27.48 -19.42
N ARG A 658 -10.46 28.75 -19.74
CA ARG A 658 -9.85 29.47 -20.87
C ARG A 658 -8.36 29.73 -20.63
N ALA A 659 -7.98 30.13 -19.42
CA ALA A 659 -6.60 30.45 -19.07
C ALA A 659 -5.70 29.19 -19.10
N VAL A 660 -6.09 28.09 -18.43
CA VAL A 660 -5.28 26.85 -18.40
C VAL A 660 -5.19 26.14 -19.76
N ALA A 661 -6.13 26.40 -20.67
CA ALA A 661 -6.10 25.89 -22.04
C ALA A 661 -5.35 26.80 -23.03
N GLY A 662 -5.09 28.06 -22.67
CA GLY A 662 -4.47 29.05 -23.55
C GLY A 662 -2.99 28.75 -23.85
N ASP A 663 -2.51 29.12 -25.03
CA ASP A 663 -1.14 28.85 -25.50
C ASP A 663 -0.04 29.42 -24.57
N GLY A 664 -0.37 30.48 -23.83
CA GLY A 664 0.52 31.11 -22.85
C GLY A 664 0.63 30.37 -21.51
N SER A 665 -0.24 29.40 -21.23
CA SER A 665 -0.22 28.65 -19.97
C SER A 665 0.81 27.52 -20.00
N LEU A 666 1.58 27.39 -18.92
CA LEU A 666 2.53 26.30 -18.76
C LEU A 666 1.82 24.94 -18.69
N MET A 667 0.65 24.85 -18.04
CA MET A 667 -0.18 23.63 -18.02
C MET A 667 -0.60 23.20 -19.43
N SER A 668 -0.95 24.13 -20.31
CA SER A 668 -1.27 23.83 -21.72
C SER A 668 -0.05 23.28 -22.47
N GLN A 669 1.09 23.96 -22.36
CA GLN A 669 2.35 23.56 -23.01
C GLN A 669 2.88 22.21 -22.49
N LEU A 670 2.82 21.98 -21.17
CA LEU A 670 3.16 20.70 -20.54
C LEU A 670 2.21 19.58 -20.98
N SER A 671 0.91 19.86 -21.16
CA SER A 671 -0.05 18.88 -21.67
C SER A 671 0.25 18.51 -23.12
N ALA A 672 0.59 19.48 -23.97
CA ALA A 672 1.01 19.22 -25.35
C ALA A 672 2.30 18.38 -25.41
N ALA A 673 3.31 18.73 -24.60
CA ALA A 673 4.55 17.97 -24.48
C ALA A 673 4.34 16.54 -23.94
N ALA A 674 3.48 16.39 -22.93
CA ALA A 674 3.09 15.08 -22.40
C ALA A 674 2.39 14.24 -23.48
N SER A 675 1.41 14.80 -24.21
CA SER A 675 0.73 14.09 -25.29
C SER A 675 1.67 13.63 -26.40
N ALA A 676 2.64 14.47 -26.81
CA ALA A 676 3.69 14.04 -27.74
C ALA A 676 4.55 12.89 -27.17
N SER A 677 4.94 12.97 -25.89
CA SER A 677 5.71 11.93 -25.19
C SER A 677 4.94 10.61 -25.04
N TYR A 678 3.64 10.65 -24.71
CA TYR A 678 2.80 9.47 -24.58
C TYR A 678 2.38 8.89 -25.94
N ALA A 679 2.34 9.70 -27.01
CA ALA A 679 2.19 9.17 -28.37
C ALA A 679 3.45 8.42 -28.84
N ALA A 680 4.65 8.93 -28.53
CA ALA A 680 5.92 8.28 -28.86
C ALA A 680 6.22 7.05 -27.99
N GLN A 681 5.83 7.10 -26.71
CA GLN A 681 5.99 6.01 -25.75
C GLN A 681 4.70 5.83 -24.93
N PRO A 682 3.72 5.07 -25.46
CA PRO A 682 2.42 4.87 -24.80
C PRO A 682 2.50 4.00 -23.55
N PRO A 683 1.53 4.11 -22.63
CA PRO A 683 1.33 3.16 -21.53
C PRO A 683 1.19 1.73 -22.07
N VAL A 684 1.78 0.73 -21.41
CA VAL A 684 1.52 -0.67 -21.78
C VAL A 684 0.23 -1.11 -21.12
N GLY A 685 -0.80 -1.35 -21.93
CA GLY A 685 -2.09 -1.85 -21.46
C GLY A 685 -2.01 -3.30 -20.95
N SER A 686 -2.91 -3.65 -20.03
CA SER A 686 -3.22 -5.04 -19.67
C SER A 686 -4.65 -5.41 -20.06
N PRO A 687 -5.03 -6.70 -20.06
CA PRO A 687 -6.39 -7.13 -20.42
C PRO A 687 -7.50 -6.49 -19.57
N GLU A 688 -7.18 -6.07 -18.34
CA GLU A 688 -8.09 -5.41 -17.41
C GLU A 688 -8.42 -3.95 -17.80
N ASP A 689 -7.55 -3.29 -18.57
CA ASP A 689 -7.72 -1.87 -18.93
C ASP A 689 -8.96 -1.64 -19.81
N VAL A 690 -9.45 -2.68 -20.49
CA VAL A 690 -10.75 -2.67 -21.22
C VAL A 690 -11.93 -2.42 -20.28
N TYR A 691 -11.84 -2.83 -19.01
CA TYR A 691 -12.89 -2.63 -18.01
C TYR A 691 -12.68 -1.35 -17.20
N ILE A 692 -11.42 -1.03 -16.87
CA ILE A 692 -11.04 0.18 -16.13
C ILE A 692 -11.30 1.45 -16.98
N ARG A 693 -11.00 1.37 -18.28
CA ARG A 693 -11.05 2.48 -19.25
C ARG A 693 -10.22 3.69 -18.79
N PRO A 694 -8.87 3.57 -18.70
CA PRO A 694 -8.00 4.63 -18.18
C PRO A 694 -8.18 6.00 -18.84
N GLU A 695 -8.55 6.01 -20.12
CA GLU A 695 -8.76 7.24 -20.90
C GLU A 695 -9.93 8.10 -20.41
N ARG A 696 -10.84 7.55 -19.58
CA ARG A 696 -11.84 8.33 -18.83
C ARG A 696 -11.22 9.43 -17.96
N TYR A 697 -9.98 9.22 -17.50
CA TYR A 697 -9.27 10.11 -16.59
C TYR A 697 -8.19 10.94 -17.28
N THR A 698 -7.83 10.62 -18.53
CA THR A 698 -6.80 11.34 -19.30
C THR A 698 -7.36 11.98 -20.58
N ALA A 699 -8.68 12.24 -20.61
CA ALA A 699 -9.36 12.78 -21.79
C ALA A 699 -8.87 14.19 -22.19
N VAL A 700 -8.60 15.04 -21.19
CA VAL A 700 -8.08 16.41 -21.38
C VAL A 700 -6.55 16.43 -21.48
N SER A 701 -5.87 15.69 -20.61
CA SER A 701 -4.41 15.66 -20.54
C SER A 701 -3.92 14.34 -19.94
N HIS A 702 -2.76 13.87 -20.40
CA HIS A 702 -2.05 12.74 -19.78
C HIS A 702 -1.30 13.14 -18.50
N LEU A 703 -1.20 14.44 -18.20
CA LEU A 703 -0.47 14.97 -17.05
C LEU A 703 -1.40 15.55 -15.96
N PHE A 704 -2.58 16.05 -16.34
CA PHE A 704 -3.55 16.65 -15.42
C PHE A 704 -4.94 16.03 -15.61
N THR A 705 -5.49 15.42 -14.56
CA THR A 705 -6.93 15.12 -14.48
C THR A 705 -7.60 16.25 -13.72
N PHE A 706 -8.47 17.01 -14.39
CA PHE A 706 -9.35 17.97 -13.73
C PHE A 706 -10.55 17.22 -13.13
N ALA A 707 -10.94 17.61 -11.92
CA ALA A 707 -12.08 17.05 -11.20
C ALA A 707 -12.89 18.19 -10.60
N LEU A 708 -14.21 18.05 -10.52
CA LEU A 708 -15.09 19.03 -9.90
C LEU A 708 -15.92 18.35 -8.81
N ILE A 709 -15.95 18.96 -7.63
CA ILE A 709 -16.76 18.56 -6.49
C ILE A 709 -17.69 19.72 -6.14
N THR A 710 -19.00 19.47 -6.06
CA THR A 710 -19.99 20.50 -5.73
C THR A 710 -21.06 19.98 -4.77
N THR A 711 -21.57 20.86 -3.91
CA THR A 711 -22.72 20.58 -3.03
C THR A 711 -24.07 20.82 -3.72
N MET A 712 -24.06 21.32 -4.97
CA MET A 712 -25.26 21.54 -5.78
C MET A 712 -26.00 20.23 -6.06
N ALA A 713 -27.34 20.26 -6.01
CA ALA A 713 -28.13 19.05 -6.22
C ALA A 713 -28.06 18.58 -7.69
N LYS A 714 -27.99 17.25 -7.92
CA LYS A 714 -27.92 16.66 -9.27
C LYS A 714 -29.01 17.17 -10.24
N ALA A 715 -30.19 17.50 -9.73
CA ALA A 715 -31.33 17.94 -10.52
C ALA A 715 -31.29 19.43 -10.92
N GLU A 716 -30.29 20.19 -10.44
CA GLU A 716 -30.18 21.64 -10.61
C GLU A 716 -29.00 22.05 -11.52
N MET A 717 -28.21 21.07 -11.99
CA MET A 717 -27.11 21.27 -12.93
C MET A 717 -27.01 20.12 -13.94
N GLU A 718 -26.61 20.45 -15.16
CA GLU A 718 -26.28 19.49 -16.22
C GLU A 718 -24.81 19.59 -16.61
N ILE A 719 -24.25 18.53 -17.19
CA ILE A 719 -22.85 18.54 -17.68
C ILE A 719 -22.66 19.64 -18.74
N SER A 720 -23.70 19.98 -19.51
CA SER A 720 -23.69 21.05 -20.52
C SER A 720 -23.43 22.44 -19.97
N ASP A 721 -23.64 22.66 -18.66
CA ASP A 721 -23.52 23.97 -18.02
C ASP A 721 -22.05 24.30 -17.71
N LEU A 722 -21.17 23.29 -17.75
CA LEU A 722 -19.74 23.40 -17.51
C LEU A 722 -18.98 23.85 -18.78
N PRO A 723 -17.83 24.54 -18.65
CA PRO A 723 -16.92 24.76 -19.78
C PRO A 723 -16.44 23.44 -20.41
N ALA A 724 -16.16 23.44 -21.72
CA ALA A 724 -15.85 22.25 -22.51
C ALA A 724 -14.80 21.30 -21.87
N LEU A 725 -13.71 21.85 -21.32
CA LEU A 725 -12.66 21.11 -20.61
C LEU A 725 -13.20 20.24 -19.46
N LEU A 726 -14.20 20.74 -18.73
CA LEU A 726 -14.85 20.00 -17.64
C LEU A 726 -15.96 19.08 -18.16
N GLN A 727 -16.59 19.36 -19.31
CA GLN A 727 -17.47 18.41 -19.99
C GLN A 727 -16.71 17.15 -20.46
N ASP A 728 -15.51 17.33 -21.00
CA ASP A 728 -14.62 16.22 -21.36
C ASP A 728 -14.17 15.43 -20.11
N SER A 729 -14.07 16.12 -18.96
CA SER A 729 -13.78 15.55 -17.64
C SER A 729 -15.02 15.01 -16.88
N ARG A 730 -16.15 14.77 -17.54
CA ARG A 730 -17.42 14.26 -16.96
C ARG A 730 -17.34 13.02 -16.06
N TRP A 731 -16.28 12.20 -16.15
CA TRP A 731 -16.09 11.04 -15.27
C TRP A 731 -15.56 11.41 -13.88
N THR A 732 -15.01 12.62 -13.74
CA THR A 732 -14.45 13.20 -12.51
C THR A 732 -15.26 14.40 -12.02
N LEU A 733 -16.55 14.44 -12.39
CA LEU A 733 -17.56 15.31 -11.79
C LEU A 733 -18.26 14.57 -10.64
N TYR A 734 -18.28 15.18 -9.47
CA TYR A 734 -18.73 14.60 -8.22
C TYR A 734 -19.69 15.54 -7.46
N LEU A 735 -20.62 14.92 -6.74
CA LEU A 735 -21.58 15.56 -5.86
C LEU A 735 -21.20 15.24 -4.41
N ASP A 736 -21.14 16.27 -3.59
CA ASP A 736 -20.87 16.17 -2.17
C ASP A 736 -22.19 16.07 -1.40
N ASP A 737 -22.83 14.91 -1.53
CA ASP A 737 -24.25 14.68 -1.16
C ASP A 737 -24.48 13.43 -0.27
N VAL A 738 -23.42 12.73 0.14
CA VAL A 738 -23.49 11.45 0.87
C VAL A 738 -22.62 11.40 2.15
N PRO A 739 -22.68 12.42 3.04
CA PRO A 739 -21.87 12.47 4.25
C PRO A 739 -22.13 11.26 5.17
N GLU A 740 -23.32 10.66 5.16
CA GLU A 740 -23.65 9.48 5.96
C GLU A 740 -22.88 8.20 5.56
N LYS A 741 -22.19 8.23 4.42
CA LYS A 741 -21.32 7.15 3.92
C LYS A 741 -19.83 7.47 4.09
N ASP A 742 -19.49 8.66 4.56
CA ASP A 742 -18.12 9.06 4.89
C ASP A 742 -17.65 8.44 6.22
N THR A 743 -16.34 8.25 6.36
CA THR A 743 -15.69 7.67 7.56
C THR A 743 -15.94 8.47 8.85
N ARG A 744 -16.25 9.76 8.74
CA ARG A 744 -16.52 10.67 9.87
C ARG A 744 -17.93 11.28 9.84
N GLY A 745 -18.78 10.91 8.87
CA GLY A 745 -20.12 11.50 8.75
C GLY A 745 -20.12 12.93 8.19
N GLN A 746 -19.07 13.32 7.44
CA GLN A 746 -18.84 14.71 6.99
C GLN A 746 -18.91 14.83 5.47
N LEU A 747 -19.25 16.03 4.99
CA LEU A 747 -19.08 16.41 3.58
C LEU A 747 -17.58 16.45 3.22
N CYS A 748 -17.27 16.18 1.96
CA CYS A 748 -15.91 16.24 1.41
C CYS A 748 -15.33 17.66 1.52
N THR A 749 -16.14 18.66 1.17
CA THR A 749 -15.84 20.09 1.28
C THR A 749 -15.52 20.50 2.71
N ASP A 750 -16.40 20.18 3.67
CA ASP A 750 -16.17 20.42 5.10
C ASP A 750 -14.93 19.70 5.62
N LYS A 751 -14.74 18.42 5.29
CA LYS A 751 -13.58 17.64 5.77
C LYS A 751 -12.27 18.20 5.24
N TRP A 752 -12.21 18.52 3.95
CA TRP A 752 -10.97 18.99 3.32
C TRP A 752 -10.70 20.47 3.61
N LEU A 753 -11.73 21.31 3.66
CA LEU A 753 -11.63 22.79 3.65
C LEU A 753 -12.31 23.49 4.85
N GLY A 754 -12.82 22.77 5.84
CA GLY A 754 -13.42 23.31 7.08
C GLY A 754 -14.85 23.81 6.91
N SER A 755 -15.02 24.89 6.15
CA SER A 755 -16.29 25.37 5.60
C SER A 755 -16.00 26.03 4.25
N LEU A 756 -16.86 25.86 3.25
CA LEU A 756 -16.75 26.52 1.94
C LEU A 756 -17.92 27.48 1.79
N GLU A 757 -17.64 28.78 1.76
CA GLU A 757 -18.71 29.79 1.78
C GLU A 757 -19.39 29.95 0.40
N PRO A 758 -20.65 30.43 0.32
CA PRO A 758 -21.28 30.73 -0.96
C PRO A 758 -20.48 31.76 -1.76
N GLY A 759 -20.13 31.41 -3.00
CA GLY A 759 -19.24 32.21 -3.84
C GLY A 759 -17.74 31.89 -3.70
N GLU A 760 -17.33 31.01 -2.79
CA GLU A 760 -15.94 30.52 -2.80
C GLU A 760 -15.74 29.38 -3.80
N VAL A 761 -14.60 29.42 -4.50
CA VAL A 761 -14.03 28.28 -5.21
C VAL A 761 -12.66 27.96 -4.59
N ALA A 762 -12.43 26.69 -4.30
CA ALA A 762 -11.14 26.19 -3.85
C ALA A 762 -10.52 25.25 -4.89
N ILE A 763 -9.18 25.21 -4.92
CA ILE A 763 -8.44 24.24 -5.73
C ILE A 763 -7.53 23.43 -4.80
N VAL A 764 -7.71 22.11 -4.78
CA VAL A 764 -6.82 21.16 -4.11
C VAL A 764 -6.04 20.43 -5.18
N ASN A 765 -4.74 20.69 -5.27
CA ASN A 765 -3.85 20.08 -6.25
C ASN A 765 -3.13 18.87 -5.63
N VAL A 766 -3.31 17.70 -6.22
CA VAL A 766 -2.87 16.41 -5.66
C VAL A 766 -1.92 15.72 -6.63
N ARG A 767 -0.75 15.35 -6.12
CA ARG A 767 0.33 14.67 -6.83
C ARG A 767 -0.08 13.26 -7.30
N PRO A 768 0.68 12.66 -8.24
CA PRO A 768 0.46 11.27 -8.65
C PRO A 768 0.49 10.27 -7.48
N ASP A 769 1.34 10.49 -6.48
CA ASP A 769 1.45 9.64 -5.28
C ASP A 769 0.33 9.85 -4.23
N GLY A 770 -0.61 10.76 -4.46
CA GLY A 770 -1.77 11.01 -3.59
C GLY A 770 -1.52 12.01 -2.45
N TYR A 771 -0.34 12.63 -2.43
CA TYR A 771 -0.02 13.75 -1.56
C TYR A 771 -0.56 15.06 -2.12
N ILE A 772 -1.04 15.96 -1.26
CA ILE A 772 -1.44 17.30 -1.64
C ILE A 772 -0.17 18.12 -1.89
N GLY A 773 -0.07 18.73 -3.06
CA GLY A 773 1.04 19.60 -3.43
C GLY A 773 0.77 21.07 -3.14
N SER A 774 -0.45 21.54 -3.39
CA SER A 774 -0.87 22.91 -3.08
C SER A 774 -2.38 23.01 -2.86
N VAL A 775 -2.82 24.01 -2.10
CA VAL A 775 -4.24 24.35 -1.89
C VAL A 775 -4.41 25.87 -2.00
N GLY A 776 -5.46 26.32 -2.68
CA GLY A 776 -5.81 27.74 -2.80
C GLY A 776 -7.32 27.98 -2.75
N ARG A 777 -7.70 29.25 -2.55
CA ARG A 777 -9.08 29.74 -2.46
C ARG A 777 -9.24 31.08 -3.19
N TRP A 778 -10.39 31.26 -3.82
CA TRP A 778 -10.76 32.46 -4.56
C TRP A 778 -12.25 32.78 -4.38
N ASP A 779 -12.57 34.06 -4.41
CA ASP A 779 -13.94 34.58 -4.53
C ASP A 779 -14.36 34.52 -6.02
N SER A 780 -15.43 33.79 -6.33
CA SER A 780 -15.93 33.61 -7.70
C SER A 780 -16.63 34.84 -8.27
N SER A 781 -16.89 35.85 -7.46
CA SER A 781 -17.46 37.14 -7.88
C SER A 781 -16.40 38.13 -8.38
N VAL A 782 -15.11 37.85 -8.18
CA VAL A 782 -14.00 38.66 -8.68
C VAL A 782 -13.69 38.28 -10.13
N ASP A 783 -13.85 39.22 -11.07
CA ASP A 783 -13.82 38.99 -12.53
C ASP A 783 -12.60 38.18 -13.03
N ASP A 784 -11.41 38.43 -12.49
CA ASP A 784 -10.15 37.80 -12.93
C ASP A 784 -9.67 36.66 -12.03
N ALA A 785 -10.45 36.26 -11.01
CA ALA A 785 -10.07 35.22 -10.05
C ALA A 785 -9.73 33.87 -10.72
N GLY A 786 -10.47 33.47 -11.77
CA GLY A 786 -10.18 32.26 -12.53
C GLY A 786 -8.84 32.33 -13.28
N GLU A 787 -8.46 33.51 -13.79
CA GLU A 787 -7.15 33.70 -14.41
C GLU A 787 -6.02 33.72 -13.38
N GLN A 788 -6.25 34.33 -12.21
CA GLN A 788 -5.31 34.27 -11.07
C GLN A 788 -5.08 32.83 -10.61
N ALA A 789 -6.14 32.03 -10.50
CA ALA A 789 -6.06 30.62 -10.12
C ALA A 789 -5.28 29.77 -11.15
N ALA A 790 -5.46 30.05 -12.44
CA ALA A 790 -4.68 29.42 -13.51
C ALA A 790 -3.18 29.81 -13.44
N ARG A 791 -2.87 31.10 -13.25
CA ARG A 791 -1.49 31.58 -13.07
C ARG A 791 -0.81 30.96 -11.85
N TRP A 792 -1.53 30.82 -10.73
CA TRP A 792 -1.03 30.17 -9.52
C TRP A 792 -0.69 28.68 -9.73
N LEU A 793 -1.47 27.96 -10.55
CA LEU A 793 -1.11 26.58 -10.94
C LEU A 793 0.13 26.56 -11.84
N ASP A 794 0.23 27.46 -12.81
CA ASP A 794 1.42 27.57 -13.67
C ASP A 794 2.69 27.88 -12.86
N GLU A 795 2.61 28.79 -11.88
CA GLU A 795 3.71 29.09 -10.94
C GLU A 795 4.10 27.86 -10.09
N TYR A 796 3.12 27.09 -9.60
CA TYR A 796 3.38 25.83 -8.88
C TYR A 796 4.10 24.82 -9.78
N TYR A 797 3.60 24.58 -11.00
CA TYR A 797 4.22 23.60 -11.90
C TYR A 797 5.57 24.06 -12.42
N ASP A 798 5.82 25.36 -12.63
CA ASP A 798 7.15 25.84 -13.01
C ASP A 798 8.19 25.57 -11.89
N GLY A 799 7.78 25.44 -10.63
CA GLY A 799 8.68 25.06 -9.54
C GLY A 799 9.51 23.78 -9.83
N PHE A 800 8.97 22.83 -10.61
CA PHE A 800 9.58 21.50 -10.77
C PHE A 800 9.34 20.80 -12.13
N MET A 801 8.48 21.33 -13.00
CA MET A 801 8.22 20.82 -14.35
C MET A 801 8.90 21.68 -15.42
N ARG A 802 9.09 21.12 -16.61
CA ARG A 802 9.57 21.86 -17.78
C ARG A 802 8.98 21.30 -19.08
N VAL A 803 8.80 22.18 -20.05
CA VAL A 803 8.57 21.77 -21.44
C VAL A 803 9.92 21.34 -22.03
N PRO A 804 10.05 20.14 -22.64
CA PRO A 804 11.28 19.73 -23.31
C PRO A 804 11.56 20.65 -24.49
N GLU A 805 12.82 21.04 -24.65
CA GLU A 805 13.28 21.73 -25.87
C GLU A 805 13.06 20.82 -27.08
N LYS A 806 12.56 21.36 -28.19
CA LYS A 806 12.49 20.63 -29.45
C LYS A 806 13.93 20.45 -29.95
N GLU A 807 14.39 19.21 -30.05
CA GLU A 807 15.57 18.88 -30.85
C GLU A 807 15.32 19.37 -32.28
N THR A 808 16.19 20.26 -32.77
CA THR A 808 16.05 21.03 -34.01
C THR A 808 16.88 20.46 -35.17
#